data_AF-A0A9D2SFM8-F1
#
_entry.id   AF-A0A9D2SFM8-F1
#
_cell.length_a   1.000
_cell.length_b   1.000
_cell.length_c   1.000
_cell.angle_alpha   90.00
_cell.angle_beta   90.00
_cell.angle_gamma   90.00
#
_symmetry.space_group_name_H-M   'P 1'
#
loop_
_entity.id
_entity.type
_entity.pdbx_description
1 polymer ?
#
loop_
_entity_poly.entity_id
_entity_poly.type
_entity_poly.pdbx_seq_one_letter_code
_entity_poly.pdbx_strand_id
1 'polypeptide(L)'
;MKKHRRTRTPAAFLALLLCCLLAWGGIAPAALAVETEETLLRETASSSLEVEPDVSSTPDPGQETSSQPEIGYPNGEESSHPEESTPSTGEGGEDVSSSPEEGEPSQPEEGDEESSQPEEPEGPVLFTVTFRTSGSESVTVEVEEGQFPQVPELTPPPLAEFLGWADPAGQLVQPEEIPVTADTVYTARWSREVGDLLQTDTHITYIDGYSDGLFRPNKNVTRAEAANMLFKLLRSQDWEKKSFPDVSADAWYAGAVETLAGLGILNGYEDGTFKPQNPITRAEFVTMLMGFSTLQTGTPSFTDVPADFWASFAIYTAAQLGWVSGYGDGTFEPNDPITRAETVKLLNTMLGRTGDPNFVGKSDVKNFYDLFSSHWAYGAIVEASTAHVVQEGSSPEVWASYTADTTPVSGHWITDQGVRYYVDPATRKLARGQITIDGVKYRFDSSTCKPFTGFAMDGQWRRYYKNGAQQTDISGLGVVSGPYYIKVYKPANYLIIFAKDGSGSYNTPVRAMRVSCGNSTPTGTYYTPNRFRWLKMVGDTWAQWCTQIQGNYLFHSVPNWTLSNLDLEVEEYNRLGETRSLGCIRLNCEDAKWIYDNCALGTQVYISPTETSGPLSKPAGITLPSWHTWDPTDPTAYYMCDRHGCHQNLQK
;
A
#
# COMPACT_ATOMS: atom_id res chain seq x y z
N MET A 1 -55.60 38.63 -37.38
CA MET A 1 -56.83 37.95 -36.89
C MET A 1 -56.52 37.25 -35.56
N LYS A 2 -57.52 36.73 -34.83
CA LYS A 2 -57.46 36.51 -33.36
C LYS A 2 -57.05 35.09 -32.90
N LYS A 3 -56.29 35.06 -31.79
CA LYS A 3 -56.36 34.18 -30.59
C LYS A 3 -56.05 32.67 -30.64
N HIS A 4 -55.35 32.26 -29.56
CA HIS A 4 -55.39 30.99 -28.81
C HIS A 4 -56.62 30.06 -28.98
N ARG A 5 -56.43 28.73 -28.83
CA ARG A 5 -56.66 28.01 -27.55
C ARG A 5 -56.26 26.50 -27.56
N ARG A 6 -56.06 25.96 -26.34
CA ARG A 6 -56.03 24.51 -26.00
C ARG A 6 -57.45 23.91 -25.99
N THR A 7 -57.59 22.61 -26.29
CA THR A 7 -58.55 21.61 -25.72
C THR A 7 -58.09 20.20 -26.13
N ARG A 8 -57.88 19.22 -25.24
CA ARG A 8 -58.81 18.40 -24.41
C ARG A 8 -59.58 17.28 -25.16
N THR A 9 -59.40 16.07 -24.65
CA THR A 9 -60.06 14.74 -24.85
C THR A 9 -61.60 14.77 -24.74
N PRO A 10 -62.39 13.77 -25.25
CA PRO A 10 -62.63 12.51 -24.50
C PRO A 10 -63.09 11.21 -25.24
N ALA A 11 -62.84 10.07 -24.56
CA ALA A 11 -63.74 8.92 -24.25
C ALA A 11 -64.43 7.98 -25.28
N ALA A 12 -64.22 6.67 -25.02
CA ALA A 12 -65.20 5.56 -24.84
C ALA A 12 -65.89 4.84 -26.03
N PHE A 13 -65.80 3.50 -26.00
CA PHE A 13 -66.72 2.42 -26.47
C PHE A 13 -66.00 1.06 -26.18
N LEU A 14 -66.57 -0.09 -25.76
CA LEU A 14 -67.94 -0.53 -25.43
C LEU A 14 -67.95 -1.89 -24.63
N ALA A 15 -68.93 -2.10 -23.72
CA ALA A 15 -69.64 -3.35 -23.25
C ALA A 15 -68.92 -4.73 -23.07
N LEU A 16 -68.99 -5.42 -21.91
CA LEU A 16 -70.01 -6.41 -21.39
C LEU A 16 -70.04 -7.78 -22.14
N LEU A 17 -70.31 -8.98 -21.57
CA LEU A 17 -70.80 -9.51 -20.26
C LEU A 17 -69.91 -10.72 -19.80
N LEU A 18 -69.74 -11.11 -18.52
CA LEU A 18 -70.68 -11.73 -17.54
C LEU A 18 -71.38 -13.02 -18.05
N CYS A 19 -71.64 -14.09 -17.28
CA CYS A 19 -71.31 -14.56 -15.91
C CYS A 19 -71.67 -16.08 -15.86
N CYS A 20 -71.12 -16.98 -15.03
CA CYS A 20 -71.47 -17.20 -13.62
C CYS A 20 -70.70 -18.41 -13.01
N LEU A 21 -70.20 -18.26 -11.77
CA LEU A 21 -70.40 -19.09 -10.55
C LEU A 21 -70.11 -20.63 -10.61
N LEU A 22 -69.55 -21.35 -9.61
CA LEU A 22 -69.05 -21.16 -8.22
C LEU A 22 -68.31 -22.49 -7.82
N ALA A 23 -67.55 -22.72 -6.72
CA ALA A 23 -67.12 -21.99 -5.52
C ALA A 23 -65.81 -22.60 -4.93
N TRP A 24 -65.25 -21.97 -3.88
CA TRP A 24 -64.23 -22.46 -2.91
C TRP A 24 -62.82 -22.87 -3.39
N GLY A 25 -61.73 -22.38 -2.80
CA GLY A 25 -61.60 -21.32 -1.78
C GLY A 25 -60.18 -21.22 -1.15
N GLY A 26 -59.77 -20.00 -0.75
CA GLY A 26 -58.62 -19.69 0.12
C GLY A 26 -57.21 -19.94 -0.45
N ILE A 27 -56.16 -19.14 -0.17
CA ILE A 27 -55.99 -17.89 0.58
C ILE A 27 -54.96 -17.03 -0.20
N ALA A 28 -55.12 -15.71 -0.22
CA ALA A 28 -54.22 -14.77 -0.92
C ALA A 28 -53.26 -14.05 0.07
N PRO A 29 -52.11 -13.50 -0.39
CA PRO A 29 -50.99 -13.10 0.46
C PRO A 29 -50.95 -11.59 0.78
N ALA A 30 -50.03 -11.18 1.66
CA ALA A 30 -49.58 -9.80 1.82
C ALA A 30 -48.07 -9.76 2.14
N ALA A 31 -47.42 -8.61 1.93
CA ALA A 31 -45.96 -8.46 1.87
C ALA A 31 -45.42 -7.35 2.81
N LEU A 32 -44.10 -7.36 3.01
CA LEU A 32 -43.18 -6.21 3.20
C LEU A 32 -43.55 -5.01 4.11
N ALA A 33 -42.83 -4.88 5.23
CA ALA A 33 -42.28 -3.65 5.88
C ALA A 33 -41.85 -4.05 7.32
N VAL A 34 -40.59 -3.92 7.78
CA VAL A 34 -39.75 -2.73 8.11
C VAL A 34 -40.05 -2.14 9.50
N GLU A 35 -38.97 -1.92 10.28
CA GLU A 35 -38.87 -1.24 11.60
C GLU A 35 -39.55 -1.95 12.80
N THR A 36 -39.13 -1.78 14.08
CA THR A 36 -38.42 -0.66 14.75
C THR A 36 -37.27 -1.08 15.70
N GLU A 37 -36.55 -0.08 16.21
CA GLU A 37 -35.56 -0.11 17.30
C GLU A 37 -36.17 -0.44 18.69
N GLU A 38 -35.35 -0.88 19.67
CA GLU A 38 -34.86 0.00 20.76
C GLU A 38 -34.00 -0.73 21.82
N THR A 39 -32.99 0.00 22.26
CA THR A 39 -32.20 -0.06 23.50
C THR A 39 -32.89 -0.54 24.80
N LEU A 40 -32.19 -1.32 25.65
CA LEU A 40 -31.75 -0.85 26.99
C LEU A 40 -30.76 -1.78 27.74
N LEU A 41 -29.67 -1.17 28.20
CA LEU A 41 -28.97 -1.29 29.50
C LEU A 41 -28.88 -2.60 30.35
N ARG A 42 -27.61 -2.80 30.79
CA ARG A 42 -27.12 -3.19 32.15
C ARG A 42 -27.02 -4.65 32.60
N GLU A 43 -25.83 -4.92 33.16
CA GLU A 43 -25.51 -5.77 34.32
C GLU A 43 -25.94 -7.26 34.24
N THR A 44 -24.98 -8.19 34.30
CA THR A 44 -24.36 -8.54 35.59
C THR A 44 -23.05 -9.30 35.42
N ALA A 45 -22.18 -9.22 36.45
CA ALA A 45 -20.93 -9.96 36.53
C ALA A 45 -21.11 -11.35 37.19
N SER A 46 -20.03 -12.14 37.16
CA SER A 46 -19.77 -13.34 37.96
C SER A 46 -20.45 -14.65 37.54
N SER A 47 -19.62 -15.64 37.15
CA SER A 47 -19.48 -16.85 37.97
C SER A 47 -18.19 -17.59 37.62
N SER A 48 -17.40 -17.88 38.66
CA SER A 48 -16.19 -18.71 38.62
C SER A 48 -16.48 -20.17 38.27
N LEU A 49 -15.48 -20.89 37.75
CA LEU A 49 -15.37 -22.34 37.93
C LEU A 49 -13.91 -22.73 38.19
N GLU A 50 -13.68 -23.33 39.35
CA GLU A 50 -12.40 -23.94 39.80
C GLU A 50 -12.20 -25.26 39.00
N VAL A 51 -11.05 -25.60 38.40
CA VAL A 51 -9.74 -26.03 38.95
C VAL A 51 -9.86 -27.13 40.02
N GLU A 52 -9.60 -28.41 39.70
CA GLU A 52 -8.43 -29.27 40.04
C GLU A 52 -8.96 -30.75 40.04
N PRO A 53 -8.16 -31.84 40.28
CA PRO A 53 -6.81 -32.19 39.83
C PRO A 53 -6.74 -33.65 39.27
N ASP A 54 -5.57 -34.17 38.83
CA ASP A 54 -4.70 -35.08 39.64
C ASP A 54 -3.57 -35.81 38.86
N VAL A 55 -2.37 -35.79 39.47
CA VAL A 55 -1.15 -36.66 39.41
C VAL A 55 -1.03 -37.80 38.36
N SER A 56 0.14 -38.14 37.78
CA SER A 56 1.38 -38.52 38.51
C SER A 56 2.65 -38.79 37.66
N SER A 57 3.81 -38.38 38.21
CA SER A 57 5.14 -39.03 38.21
C SER A 57 5.99 -39.34 36.95
N THR A 58 7.22 -38.79 37.00
CA THR A 58 8.49 -38.96 36.25
C THR A 58 9.25 -40.30 36.56
N PRO A 59 10.54 -40.58 36.15
CA PRO A 59 11.53 -39.87 35.31
C PRO A 59 12.33 -40.70 34.24
N ASP A 60 13.25 -40.00 33.55
CA ASP A 60 14.43 -40.31 32.68
C ASP A 60 15.42 -41.42 33.18
N PRO A 61 16.57 -41.80 32.52
CA PRO A 61 17.14 -41.45 31.19
C PRO A 61 17.73 -42.64 30.34
N GLY A 62 18.25 -42.36 29.12
CA GLY A 62 19.08 -43.30 28.33
C GLY A 62 19.79 -42.71 27.08
N GLN A 63 21.11 -42.90 26.95
CA GLN A 63 21.98 -42.35 25.90
C GLN A 63 21.95 -43.16 24.57
N GLU A 64 22.27 -42.54 23.41
CA GLU A 64 23.56 -42.74 22.68
C GLU A 64 23.63 -42.13 21.26
N THR A 65 24.81 -41.57 20.91
CA THR A 65 25.40 -41.31 19.57
C THR A 65 24.62 -40.46 18.52
N SER A 66 25.14 -39.34 17.99
CA SER A 66 26.43 -39.05 17.30
C SER A 66 26.50 -39.51 15.83
N SER A 67 26.26 -38.58 14.89
CA SER A 67 26.99 -38.44 13.61
C SER A 67 26.62 -37.15 12.86
N GLN A 68 27.60 -36.30 12.59
CA GLN A 68 27.51 -35.22 11.59
C GLN A 68 27.70 -35.79 10.16
N PRO A 69 27.51 -34.94 9.13
CA PRO A 69 28.52 -34.89 8.08
C PRO A 69 29.12 -33.49 7.91
N GLU A 70 30.46 -33.43 7.86
CA GLU A 70 31.20 -32.26 7.38
C GLU A 70 31.27 -32.24 5.85
N ILE A 71 31.20 -31.04 5.28
CA ILE A 71 31.70 -30.67 3.94
C ILE A 71 31.86 -29.14 3.96
N GLY A 72 32.97 -28.52 3.57
CA GLY A 72 34.21 -29.05 3.00
C GLY A 72 34.83 -28.00 2.07
N TYR A 73 35.58 -27.04 2.63
CA TYR A 73 36.22 -25.97 1.87
C TYR A 73 37.59 -26.42 1.31
N PRO A 74 37.89 -26.17 0.02
CA PRO A 74 39.26 -26.17 -0.49
C PRO A 74 39.86 -24.74 -0.50
N ASN A 75 41.13 -24.64 -0.11
CA ASN A 75 41.98 -23.45 -0.19
C ASN A 75 42.88 -23.49 -1.45
N GLY A 76 43.43 -22.32 -1.84
CA GLY A 76 44.50 -22.17 -2.84
C GLY A 76 44.02 -21.54 -4.16
N GLU A 77 44.75 -20.64 -4.82
CA GLU A 77 46.18 -20.26 -4.67
C GLU A 77 46.44 -18.75 -4.93
N GLU A 78 47.56 -18.28 -4.37
CA GLU A 78 48.50 -17.22 -4.81
C GLU A 78 47.98 -15.93 -5.50
N SER A 79 48.19 -14.74 -4.92
CA SER A 79 49.44 -13.95 -4.82
C SER A 79 49.83 -13.17 -6.08
N SER A 80 49.79 -11.84 -6.00
CA SER A 80 50.86 -10.91 -6.43
C SER A 80 50.40 -9.45 -6.28
N HIS A 81 51.05 -8.72 -5.37
CA HIS A 81 51.22 -7.27 -5.50
C HIS A 81 52.59 -7.01 -6.12
N PRO A 82 52.70 -6.07 -7.06
CA PRO A 82 53.94 -5.34 -7.30
C PRO A 82 53.82 -3.88 -6.81
N GLU A 83 54.98 -3.31 -6.52
CA GLU A 83 55.16 -2.00 -5.85
C GLU A 83 55.07 -0.80 -6.82
N GLU A 84 55.29 0.37 -6.22
CA GLU A 84 55.32 1.74 -6.75
C GLU A 84 55.99 1.97 -8.12
N SER A 85 55.61 3.08 -8.76
CA SER A 85 56.55 3.92 -9.49
C SER A 85 56.16 5.40 -9.43
N THR A 86 57.10 6.24 -9.01
CA THR A 86 57.05 7.71 -9.14
C THR A 86 57.86 8.17 -10.36
N PRO A 87 57.73 9.45 -10.76
CA PRO A 87 58.93 10.31 -10.88
C PRO A 87 58.72 11.68 -10.19
N SER A 88 59.68 12.18 -9.40
CA SER A 88 60.78 13.11 -9.80
C SER A 88 60.27 14.44 -10.38
N THR A 89 60.61 15.65 -9.88
CA THR A 89 61.88 16.25 -9.35
C THR A 89 61.59 17.32 -8.28
N GLY A 90 62.48 17.80 -7.39
CA GLY A 90 63.91 17.53 -7.10
C GLY A 90 64.50 18.59 -6.11
N GLU A 91 65.72 18.34 -5.58
CA GLU A 91 66.65 19.24 -4.83
C GLU A 91 66.19 19.80 -3.45
N GLY A 92 66.98 19.82 -2.35
CA GLY A 92 68.33 19.27 -2.08
C GLY A 92 68.87 19.66 -0.66
N GLY A 93 69.96 19.01 -0.20
CA GLY A 93 70.74 19.30 1.05
C GLY A 93 70.25 18.55 2.32
N GLU A 94 70.99 17.62 2.94
CA GLU A 94 72.25 17.76 3.74
C GLU A 94 72.05 18.54 5.07
N ASP A 95 72.48 18.10 6.27
CA ASP A 95 73.14 16.86 6.72
C ASP A 95 73.15 16.74 8.28
N VAL A 96 73.38 15.54 8.85
CA VAL A 96 74.10 15.26 10.16
C VAL A 96 73.58 15.87 11.51
N SER A 97 73.64 15.25 12.71
CA SER A 97 73.70 13.84 13.19
C SER A 97 73.49 13.74 14.73
N SER A 98 73.22 12.51 15.22
CA SER A 98 73.68 11.92 16.52
C SER A 98 73.43 12.57 17.91
N SER A 99 72.73 11.80 18.76
CA SER A 99 72.74 11.79 20.25
C SER A 99 74.06 11.22 20.85
N PRO A 100 74.22 10.91 22.17
CA PRO A 100 73.49 11.28 23.41
C PRO A 100 74.43 11.65 24.62
N GLU A 101 73.91 11.58 25.87
CA GLU A 101 74.65 11.45 27.18
C GLU A 101 75.51 12.66 27.66
N GLU A 102 75.79 12.91 28.95
CA GLU A 102 75.21 12.59 30.28
C GLU A 102 75.84 13.61 31.29
N GLY A 103 75.32 13.77 32.52
CA GLY A 103 76.13 14.37 33.61
C GLY A 103 75.44 15.32 34.61
N GLU A 104 74.99 14.76 35.73
CA GLU A 104 74.92 15.42 37.05
C GLU A 104 76.33 15.58 37.68
N PRO A 105 76.50 16.24 38.87
CA PRO A 105 75.71 17.31 39.51
C PRO A 105 76.63 18.45 40.06
N SER A 106 76.06 19.46 40.73
CA SER A 106 76.39 19.92 42.11
C SER A 106 76.13 21.43 42.38
N GLN A 107 75.57 21.69 43.57
CA GLN A 107 75.30 23.00 44.21
C GLN A 107 76.63 23.63 44.76
N PRO A 108 76.69 24.88 45.32
CA PRO A 108 75.61 25.68 45.91
C PRO A 108 75.68 27.23 45.77
N GLU A 109 74.80 27.89 46.54
CA GLU A 109 74.87 29.24 47.15
C GLU A 109 73.99 30.38 46.58
N GLU A 110 73.01 30.73 47.42
CA GLU A 110 72.48 32.06 47.80
C GLU A 110 72.33 33.18 46.74
N GLY A 111 71.06 33.42 46.38
CA GLY A 111 70.38 34.69 46.63
C GLY A 111 70.74 35.93 45.80
N ASP A 112 69.80 36.37 44.97
CA ASP A 112 69.33 37.77 44.92
C ASP A 112 67.98 37.86 44.19
N GLU A 113 67.27 38.98 44.38
CA GLU A 113 65.85 39.15 44.02
C GLU A 113 65.59 39.55 42.54
N GLU A 114 64.33 39.36 42.13
CA GLU A 114 63.59 40.18 41.15
C GLU A 114 63.96 40.08 39.64
N SER A 115 63.09 39.40 38.86
CA SER A 115 62.21 40.10 37.89
C SER A 115 61.19 39.14 37.26
N SER A 116 60.02 38.96 37.90
CA SER A 116 58.86 38.39 37.22
C SER A 116 58.27 39.43 36.26
N GLN A 117 58.18 39.12 34.96
CA GLN A 117 57.38 39.92 34.04
C GLN A 117 55.91 39.89 34.50
N PRO A 118 55.15 41.00 34.38
CA PRO A 118 53.71 40.93 34.62
C PRO A 118 53.08 40.05 33.55
N GLU A 119 52.28 39.07 33.98
CA GLU A 119 51.31 38.42 33.10
C GLU A 119 50.37 39.51 32.55
N GLU A 120 50.11 39.50 31.25
CA GLU A 120 49.06 40.36 30.69
C GLU A 120 47.74 40.01 31.38
N PRO A 121 46.93 40.99 31.82
CA PRO A 121 45.67 40.69 32.46
C PRO A 121 44.79 39.90 31.47
N GLU A 122 44.32 38.73 31.89
CA GLU A 122 43.33 37.97 31.13
C GLU A 122 42.17 38.92 30.81
N GLY A 123 41.85 39.03 29.52
CA GLY A 123 40.74 39.87 29.06
C GLY A 123 39.42 39.41 29.69
N PRO A 124 38.41 40.29 29.79
CA PRO A 124 37.12 39.90 30.36
C PRO A 124 36.55 38.69 29.61
N VAL A 125 36.08 37.70 30.36
CA VAL A 125 35.42 36.51 29.78
C VAL A 125 34.16 36.98 29.06
N LEU A 126 34.07 36.70 27.76
CA LEU A 126 32.92 37.03 26.92
C LEU A 126 32.05 35.80 26.68
N PHE A 127 30.75 36.00 26.74
CA PHE A 127 29.73 35.01 26.42
C PHE A 127 28.79 35.50 25.33
N THR A 128 28.28 34.55 24.56
CA THR A 128 27.42 34.76 23.40
C THR A 128 25.95 34.69 23.81
N VAL A 129 25.23 35.81 23.73
CA VAL A 129 23.78 35.85 23.95
C VAL A 129 23.06 35.98 22.62
N THR A 130 22.26 34.97 22.26
CA THR A 130 21.52 34.93 20.99
C THR A 130 20.02 35.09 21.22
N PHE A 131 19.45 36.17 20.69
CA PHE A 131 18.03 36.48 20.72
C PHE A 131 17.36 36.02 19.41
N ARG A 132 16.45 35.04 19.47
CA ARG A 132 15.71 34.49 18.32
C ARG A 132 14.34 35.13 18.19
N THR A 133 14.08 35.82 17.07
CA THR A 133 12.91 36.71 16.91
C THR A 133 12.01 36.27 15.74
N SER A 134 11.20 35.23 15.95
CA SER A 134 10.10 34.83 15.04
C SER A 134 10.43 34.90 13.55
N GLY A 135 11.53 34.24 13.20
CA GLY A 135 12.15 34.33 11.89
C GLY A 135 13.37 33.42 11.83
N SER A 136 14.06 33.46 10.69
CA SER A 136 15.47 33.06 10.58
C SER A 136 16.43 34.16 11.07
N GLU A 137 15.89 35.20 11.72
CA GLU A 137 16.63 36.34 12.23
C GLU A 137 16.92 36.11 13.71
N SER A 138 18.20 36.18 14.04
CA SER A 138 18.70 36.13 15.40
C SER A 138 19.71 37.25 15.60
N VAL A 139 19.54 38.02 16.66
CA VAL A 139 20.53 39.03 17.08
C VAL A 139 21.44 38.37 18.09
N THR A 140 22.72 38.28 17.77
CA THR A 140 23.75 37.76 18.67
C THR A 140 24.60 38.91 19.18
N VAL A 141 24.80 38.98 20.49
CA VAL A 141 25.64 39.97 21.17
C VAL A 141 26.66 39.26 22.08
N GLU A 142 27.88 39.78 22.13
CA GLU A 142 28.89 39.36 23.11
C GLU A 142 28.71 40.20 24.38
N VAL A 143 28.76 39.54 25.54
CA VAL A 143 28.52 40.14 26.87
C VAL A 143 29.58 39.63 27.84
N GLU A 144 30.20 40.55 28.59
CA GLU A 144 31.17 40.18 29.63
C GLU A 144 30.48 39.40 30.78
N GLU A 145 31.21 38.45 31.39
CA GLU A 145 30.71 37.67 32.51
C GLU A 145 30.19 38.56 33.66
N GLY A 146 28.99 38.24 34.13
CA GLY A 146 28.29 39.00 35.17
C GLY A 146 27.57 40.26 34.69
N GLN A 147 27.73 40.68 33.43
CA GLN A 147 26.98 41.80 32.85
C GLN A 147 25.61 41.37 32.31
N PHE A 148 24.76 42.35 32.04
CA PHE A 148 23.40 42.14 31.50
C PHE A 148 23.39 42.32 29.97
N PRO A 149 22.70 41.47 29.21
CA PRO A 149 22.62 41.58 27.77
C PRO A 149 21.76 42.79 27.35
N GLN A 150 22.14 43.45 26.26
CA GLN A 150 21.29 44.44 25.61
C GLN A 150 20.23 43.71 24.77
N VAL A 151 18.97 43.77 25.21
CA VAL A 151 17.83 43.17 24.50
C VAL A 151 17.55 43.95 23.21
N PRO A 152 17.42 43.29 22.05
CA PRO A 152 17.15 43.96 20.78
C PRO A 152 15.72 44.50 20.70
N GLU A 153 15.52 45.58 19.94
CA GLU A 153 14.19 46.07 19.58
C GLU A 153 13.47 45.04 18.68
N LEU A 154 12.23 44.71 19.02
CA LEU A 154 11.45 43.67 18.35
C LEU A 154 10.49 44.26 17.31
N THR A 155 10.54 43.71 16.09
CA THR A 155 9.42 43.84 15.14
C THR A 155 8.48 42.64 15.33
N PRO A 156 7.25 42.84 15.83
CA PRO A 156 6.32 41.73 16.03
C PRO A 156 5.82 41.17 14.70
N PRO A 157 5.67 39.83 14.57
CA PRO A 157 4.96 39.24 13.44
C PRO A 157 3.54 39.81 13.30
N PRO A 158 2.96 39.84 12.08
CA PRO A 158 1.62 40.37 11.88
C PRO A 158 0.59 39.68 12.77
N LEU A 159 -0.29 40.46 13.42
CA LEU A 159 -1.32 39.97 14.35
C LEU A 159 -0.78 39.12 15.53
N ALA A 160 0.48 39.31 15.94
CA ALA A 160 1.05 38.67 17.12
C ALA A 160 1.27 39.64 18.29
N GLU A 161 0.96 39.20 19.50
CA GLU A 161 1.31 39.88 20.75
C GLU A 161 2.60 39.28 21.34
N PHE A 162 3.54 40.12 21.76
CA PHE A 162 4.78 39.66 22.40
C PHE A 162 4.52 39.22 23.84
N LEU A 163 4.90 37.99 24.16
CA LEU A 163 4.69 37.39 25.49
C LEU A 163 5.90 37.52 26.42
N GLY A 164 7.07 37.83 25.87
CA GLY A 164 8.34 37.81 26.59
C GLY A 164 9.37 36.86 25.97
N TRP A 165 10.54 36.81 26.58
CA TRP A 165 11.65 35.96 26.17
C TRP A 165 11.63 34.66 26.94
N ALA A 166 11.60 33.52 26.24
CA ALA A 166 11.84 32.22 26.85
C ALA A 166 13.35 31.93 26.92
N ASP A 167 13.81 31.47 28.08
CA ASP A 167 15.15 30.91 28.26
C ASP A 167 15.31 29.52 27.58
N PRO A 168 16.50 28.89 27.63
CA PRO A 168 16.69 27.54 27.08
C PRO A 168 15.83 26.43 27.72
N ALA A 169 15.32 26.63 28.95
CA ALA A 169 14.36 25.73 29.60
C ALA A 169 12.90 26.01 29.19
N GLY A 170 12.67 27.04 28.38
CA GLY A 170 11.36 27.45 27.90
C GLY A 170 10.60 28.39 28.85
N GLN A 171 11.20 28.80 29.97
CA GLN A 171 10.57 29.69 30.96
C GLN A 171 10.64 31.15 30.51
N LEU A 172 9.53 31.88 30.63
CA LEU A 172 9.50 33.32 30.38
C LEU A 172 10.31 34.09 31.44
N VAL A 173 11.23 34.93 30.98
CA VAL A 173 12.17 35.72 31.78
C VAL A 173 12.35 37.12 31.18
N GLN A 174 13.03 37.99 31.92
CA GLN A 174 13.55 39.29 31.45
C GLN A 174 15.08 39.17 31.32
N PRO A 175 15.63 38.94 30.10
CA PRO A 175 17.07 38.77 29.90
C PRO A 175 17.90 39.95 30.42
N GLU A 176 17.37 41.17 30.33
CA GLU A 176 17.97 42.40 30.85
C GLU A 176 18.15 42.42 32.38
N GLU A 177 17.48 41.52 33.12
CA GLU A 177 17.61 41.35 34.58
C GLU A 177 18.48 40.14 34.96
N ILE A 178 19.00 39.38 33.99
CA ILE A 178 19.80 38.16 34.23
C ILE A 178 21.28 38.40 33.88
N PRO A 179 22.22 38.23 34.82
CA PRO A 179 23.65 38.33 34.53
C PRO A 179 24.13 37.14 33.71
N VAL A 180 24.88 37.40 32.64
CA VAL A 180 25.38 36.36 31.72
C VAL A 180 26.55 35.62 32.35
N THR A 181 26.48 34.29 32.39
CA THR A 181 27.49 33.40 33.00
C THR A 181 27.85 32.20 32.11
N ALA A 182 27.24 32.12 30.93
CA ALA A 182 27.47 31.13 29.88
C ALA A 182 26.86 31.64 28.56
N ASP A 183 27.25 31.04 27.44
CA ASP A 183 26.52 31.20 26.18
C ASP A 183 25.05 30.80 26.37
N THR A 184 24.12 31.61 25.87
CA THR A 184 22.68 31.37 26.06
C THR A 184 21.83 31.85 24.88
N VAL A 185 20.63 31.27 24.76
CA VAL A 185 19.68 31.55 23.70
C VAL A 185 18.34 31.94 24.30
N TYR A 186 17.90 33.16 24.03
CA TYR A 186 16.57 33.64 24.38
C TYR A 186 15.65 33.60 23.15
N THR A 187 14.48 33.00 23.27
CA THR A 187 13.52 32.85 22.16
C THR A 187 12.28 33.68 22.42
N ALA A 188 11.97 34.62 21.53
CA ALA A 188 10.76 35.44 21.62
C ALA A 188 9.50 34.57 21.54
N ARG A 189 8.60 34.71 22.51
CA ARG A 189 7.29 34.05 22.53
C ARG A 189 6.21 35.00 22.05
N TRP A 190 5.25 34.44 21.31
CA TRP A 190 4.22 35.18 20.60
C TRP A 190 2.86 34.52 20.84
N SER A 191 1.83 35.33 21.05
CA SER A 191 0.43 34.91 21.12
C SER A 191 -0.31 35.33 19.86
N ARG A 192 -1.18 34.46 19.36
CA ARG A 192 -2.17 34.75 18.30
C ARG A 192 -3.47 34.00 18.58
N GLU A 193 -4.60 34.61 18.33
CA GLU A 193 -5.87 33.87 18.27
C GLU A 193 -5.97 33.11 16.94
N VAL A 194 -6.29 31.80 17.00
CA VAL A 194 -6.41 30.95 15.79
C VAL A 194 -7.35 31.58 14.75
N GLY A 195 -8.47 32.15 15.23
CA GLY A 195 -9.52 32.76 14.42
C GLY A 195 -9.18 34.11 13.79
N ASP A 196 -8.08 34.77 14.17
CA ASP A 196 -7.65 36.05 13.59
C ASP A 196 -6.98 35.84 12.23
N LEU A 197 -6.16 34.79 12.12
CA LEU A 197 -5.51 34.41 10.87
C LEU A 197 -6.28 33.35 10.08
N LEU A 198 -6.90 32.38 10.73
CA LEU A 198 -7.54 31.23 10.07
C LEU A 198 -9.07 31.35 10.01
N GLN A 199 -9.65 30.82 8.93
CA GLN A 199 -11.08 30.67 8.73
C GLN A 199 -11.60 29.54 9.63
N THR A 200 -12.05 29.91 10.83
CA THR A 200 -12.71 29.03 11.82
C THR A 200 -14.23 29.16 11.82
N ASP A 201 -14.77 30.18 11.15
CA ASP A 201 -16.21 30.48 11.02
C ASP A 201 -16.86 29.86 9.77
N THR A 202 -16.04 29.42 8.82
CA THR A 202 -16.47 28.97 7.49
C THR A 202 -15.71 27.71 7.08
N HIS A 203 -16.47 26.65 6.78
CA HIS A 203 -15.92 25.31 6.63
C HIS A 203 -15.47 25.05 5.18
N ILE A 204 -14.41 25.75 4.80
CA ILE A 204 -13.70 25.57 3.54
C ILE A 204 -12.89 24.28 3.51
N THR A 205 -12.57 23.81 2.30
CA THR A 205 -11.67 22.66 2.09
C THR A 205 -10.21 23.09 2.11
N TYR A 206 -9.40 22.47 2.97
CA TYR A 206 -7.96 22.71 3.01
C TYR A 206 -7.14 21.55 2.42
N ILE A 207 -7.73 20.36 2.33
CA ILE A 207 -7.09 19.16 1.75
C ILE A 207 -7.96 18.54 0.66
N ASP A 208 -7.31 17.92 -0.33
CA ASP A 208 -7.93 17.07 -1.34
C ASP A 208 -7.02 15.84 -1.54
N GLY A 209 -7.50 14.84 -2.29
CA GLY A 209 -6.72 13.72 -2.77
C GLY A 209 -5.82 14.09 -3.95
N TYR A 210 -5.21 13.07 -4.55
CA TYR A 210 -4.35 13.19 -5.72
C TYR A 210 -5.15 13.02 -7.02
N SER A 211 -4.54 13.33 -8.16
CA SER A 211 -5.17 13.30 -9.49
C SER A 211 -5.63 11.91 -9.95
N ASP A 212 -5.25 10.85 -9.25
CA ASP A 212 -5.67 9.46 -9.45
C ASP A 212 -6.88 9.04 -8.58
N GLY A 213 -7.48 9.99 -7.84
CA GLY A 213 -8.63 9.76 -6.97
C GLY A 213 -8.31 9.10 -5.63
N LEU A 214 -7.03 8.93 -5.29
CA LEU A 214 -6.61 8.42 -3.98
C LEU A 214 -6.41 9.54 -2.97
N PHE A 215 -6.80 9.30 -1.72
CA PHE A 215 -6.45 10.19 -0.60
C PHE A 215 -5.09 9.86 0.01
N ARG A 216 -4.70 8.57 0.02
CA ARG A 216 -3.50 8.04 0.68
C ARG A 216 -3.41 8.45 2.15
N PRO A 217 -4.32 8.01 3.04
CA PRO A 217 -4.40 8.47 4.43
C PRO A 217 -3.11 8.25 5.22
N ASN A 218 -2.41 7.15 4.96
CA ASN A 218 -1.16 6.78 5.63
C ASN A 218 0.10 7.25 4.88
N LYS A 219 -0.02 8.08 3.83
CA LYS A 219 1.15 8.72 3.21
C LYS A 219 1.60 9.88 4.08
N ASN A 220 2.91 9.98 4.29
CA ASN A 220 3.54 11.09 5.01
C ASN A 220 3.34 12.41 4.26
N VAL A 221 3.04 13.47 5.00
CA VAL A 221 2.87 14.84 4.50
C VAL A 221 4.25 15.44 4.23
N THR A 222 4.44 16.07 3.08
CA THR A 222 5.64 16.88 2.81
C THR A 222 5.52 18.27 3.44
N ARG A 223 6.65 18.92 3.73
CA ARG A 223 6.67 20.29 4.25
C ARG A 223 5.89 21.29 3.37
N ALA A 224 5.95 21.13 2.05
CA ALA A 224 5.13 21.88 1.10
C ALA A 224 3.62 21.58 1.21
N GLU A 225 3.23 20.31 1.37
CA GLU A 225 1.82 19.93 1.56
C GLU A 225 1.27 20.51 2.88
N ALA A 226 2.03 20.48 3.97
CA ALA A 226 1.64 21.06 5.26
C ALA A 226 1.46 22.59 5.19
N ALA A 227 2.44 23.30 4.61
CA ALA A 227 2.33 24.74 4.39
C ALA A 227 1.10 25.11 3.54
N ASN A 228 0.81 24.36 2.47
CA ASN A 228 -0.35 24.62 1.62
C ASN A 228 -1.70 24.37 2.33
N MET A 229 -1.78 23.41 3.26
CA MET A 229 -3.01 23.21 4.06
C MET A 229 -3.29 24.43 4.94
N LEU A 230 -2.28 24.94 5.63
CA LEU A 230 -2.39 26.13 6.48
C LEU A 230 -2.66 27.41 5.66
N PHE A 231 -1.97 27.60 4.55
CA PHE A 231 -2.16 28.76 3.67
C PHE A 231 -3.59 28.85 3.09
N LYS A 232 -4.20 27.71 2.74
CA LYS A 232 -5.60 27.66 2.31
C LYS A 232 -6.59 28.09 3.39
N LEU A 233 -6.25 27.86 4.66
CA LEU A 233 -7.08 28.25 5.81
C LEU A 233 -6.99 29.74 6.15
N LEU A 234 -6.02 30.49 5.62
CA LEU A 234 -5.87 31.90 5.95
C LEU A 234 -7.09 32.74 5.51
N ARG A 235 -7.50 33.72 6.33
CA ARG A 235 -8.52 34.73 5.99
C ARG A 235 -8.08 35.67 4.87
N SER A 236 -6.79 36.00 4.82
CA SER A 236 -6.12 36.70 3.72
C SER A 236 -4.88 35.93 3.29
N GLN A 237 -4.64 35.84 1.99
CA GLN A 237 -3.40 35.31 1.42
C GLN A 237 -2.48 36.43 0.89
N ASP A 238 -2.93 37.68 0.95
CA ASP A 238 -2.16 38.87 0.57
C ASP A 238 -1.43 39.39 1.81
N TRP A 239 -0.19 38.94 1.96
CA TRP A 239 0.75 39.30 3.02
C TRP A 239 2.14 39.50 2.42
N GLU A 240 3.02 40.14 3.18
CA GLU A 240 4.45 40.16 2.87
C GLU A 240 4.99 38.72 2.76
N LYS A 241 5.97 38.54 1.87
CA LYS A 241 6.48 37.24 1.46
C LYS A 241 7.98 37.13 1.75
N LYS A 242 8.39 35.97 2.25
CA LYS A 242 9.80 35.63 2.48
C LYS A 242 10.19 34.40 1.67
N SER A 243 11.01 34.58 0.64
CA SER A 243 11.47 33.52 -0.26
C SER A 243 12.60 32.69 0.33
N PHE A 244 12.72 31.43 -0.14
CA PHE A 244 13.81 30.51 0.18
C PHE A 244 14.55 30.11 -1.10
N PRO A 245 15.87 29.88 -1.08
CA PRO A 245 16.67 29.58 -2.26
C PRO A 245 16.32 28.25 -2.95
N ASP A 246 15.69 27.31 -2.22
CA ASP A 246 15.22 26.02 -2.73
C ASP A 246 13.72 25.98 -3.06
N VAL A 247 13.03 27.11 -2.97
CA VAL A 247 11.62 27.28 -3.35
C VAL A 247 11.55 28.07 -4.65
N SER A 248 11.37 27.36 -5.77
CA SER A 248 11.13 28.01 -7.07
C SER A 248 9.81 28.79 -7.05
N ALA A 249 9.82 30.03 -7.56
CA ALA A 249 8.63 30.89 -7.62
C ALA A 249 7.47 30.29 -8.44
N ASP A 250 7.77 29.41 -9.41
CA ASP A 250 6.77 28.71 -10.22
C ASP A 250 6.23 27.43 -9.55
N ALA A 251 6.73 27.06 -8.36
CA ALA A 251 6.26 25.87 -7.65
C ALA A 251 4.83 26.10 -7.10
N TRP A 252 3.98 25.07 -7.17
CA TRP A 252 2.58 25.15 -6.71
C TRP A 252 2.43 25.50 -5.22
N TYR A 253 3.49 25.32 -4.43
CA TYR A 253 3.56 25.64 -3.01
C TYR A 253 4.28 26.96 -2.70
N ALA A 254 4.86 27.65 -3.69
CA ALA A 254 5.71 28.82 -3.46
C ALA A 254 5.00 29.90 -2.64
N GLY A 255 3.86 30.40 -3.15
CA GLY A 255 3.05 31.39 -2.43
C GLY A 255 2.64 30.96 -1.02
N ALA A 256 2.35 29.66 -0.81
CA ALA A 256 1.99 29.15 0.50
C ALA A 256 3.16 29.19 1.49
N VAL A 257 4.34 28.74 1.06
CA VAL A 257 5.56 28.75 1.89
C VAL A 257 5.99 30.18 2.17
N GLU A 258 6.04 31.04 1.16
CA GLU A 258 6.52 32.42 1.27
C GLU A 258 5.62 33.31 2.14
N THR A 259 4.29 33.18 2.02
CA THR A 259 3.33 33.93 2.84
C THR A 259 3.36 33.47 4.30
N LEU A 260 3.42 32.16 4.56
CA LEU A 260 3.55 31.66 5.93
C LEU A 260 4.91 32.03 6.56
N ALA A 261 5.96 32.18 5.75
CA ALA A 261 7.26 32.67 6.21
C ALA A 261 7.27 34.16 6.53
N GLY A 262 6.62 35.00 5.71
CA GLY A 262 6.43 36.43 6.02
C GLY A 262 5.53 36.67 7.24
N LEU A 263 4.60 35.75 7.51
CA LEU A 263 3.82 35.70 8.74
C LEU A 263 4.58 35.15 9.96
N GLY A 264 5.84 34.71 9.83
CA GLY A 264 6.63 34.12 10.93
C GLY A 264 6.09 32.77 11.45
N ILE A 265 5.23 32.09 10.67
CA ILE A 265 4.65 30.78 11.02
C ILE A 265 5.62 29.63 10.69
N LEU A 266 6.54 29.86 9.75
CA LEU A 266 7.64 28.94 9.41
C LEU A 266 8.90 29.71 9.06
N ASN A 267 10.08 29.16 9.40
CA ASN A 267 11.36 29.89 9.30
C ASN A 267 12.43 29.20 8.42
N GLY A 268 12.12 28.02 7.86
CA GLY A 268 13.10 27.17 7.17
C GLY A 268 13.98 26.36 8.13
N TYR A 269 15.16 25.97 7.65
CA TYR A 269 16.25 25.35 8.43
C TYR A 269 17.42 26.34 8.60
N GLU A 270 18.37 26.02 9.47
CA GLU A 270 19.55 26.85 9.76
C GLU A 270 20.46 27.06 8.53
N ASP A 271 20.41 26.18 7.54
CA ASP A 271 21.08 26.34 6.23
C ASP A 271 20.37 27.31 5.26
N GLY A 272 19.30 27.96 5.72
CA GLY A 272 18.51 28.92 4.95
C GLY A 272 17.53 28.31 3.95
N THR A 273 17.40 26.97 3.90
CA THR A 273 16.49 26.27 2.97
C THR A 273 15.16 25.91 3.63
N PHE A 274 14.11 25.61 2.84
CA PHE A 274 12.83 25.13 3.35
C PHE A 274 12.65 23.61 3.26
N LYS A 275 13.36 22.93 2.33
CA LYS A 275 13.29 21.50 1.98
C LYS A 275 11.85 21.03 1.69
N PRO A 276 11.16 21.63 0.69
CA PRO A 276 9.73 21.47 0.48
C PRO A 276 9.26 20.03 0.26
N GLN A 277 10.10 19.17 -0.32
CA GLN A 277 9.77 17.77 -0.65
C GLN A 277 10.06 16.79 0.49
N ASN A 278 10.72 17.22 1.57
CA ASN A 278 10.96 16.35 2.71
C ASN A 278 9.64 16.07 3.44
N PRO A 279 9.42 14.84 3.95
CA PRO A 279 8.37 14.58 4.91
C PRO A 279 8.51 15.51 6.12
N ILE A 280 7.41 16.09 6.59
CA ILE A 280 7.40 16.89 7.81
C ILE A 280 7.22 15.98 9.03
N THR A 281 8.01 16.20 10.07
CA THR A 281 7.90 15.48 11.34
C THR A 281 6.70 15.98 12.16
N ARG A 282 6.25 15.17 13.12
CA ARG A 282 5.18 15.53 14.05
C ARG A 282 5.54 16.77 14.89
N ALA A 283 6.79 16.88 15.34
CA ALA A 283 7.30 18.05 16.06
C ALA A 283 7.32 19.33 15.20
N GLU A 284 7.82 19.27 13.97
CA GLU A 284 7.79 20.41 13.04
C GLU A 284 6.35 20.85 12.74
N PHE A 285 5.45 19.90 12.49
CA PHE A 285 4.06 20.24 12.16
C PHE A 285 3.34 20.92 13.33
N VAL A 286 3.46 20.39 14.55
CA VAL A 286 2.88 21.03 15.74
C VAL A 286 3.52 22.39 16.03
N THR A 287 4.82 22.56 15.76
CA THR A 287 5.49 23.86 15.88
C THR A 287 4.90 24.91 14.93
N MET A 288 4.55 24.53 13.69
CA MET A 288 3.84 25.44 12.78
C MET A 288 2.46 25.84 13.32
N LEU A 289 1.72 24.92 13.93
CA LEU A 289 0.40 25.23 14.52
C LEU A 289 0.49 26.17 15.72
N MET A 290 1.58 26.09 16.49
CA MET A 290 1.83 27.00 17.61
C MET A 290 2.04 28.45 17.17
N GLY A 291 2.35 28.72 15.89
CA GLY A 291 2.34 30.06 15.31
C GLY A 291 0.95 30.73 15.26
N PHE A 292 -0.11 30.01 15.64
CA PHE A 292 -1.51 30.47 15.72
C PHE A 292 -2.11 30.35 17.14
N SER A 293 -1.30 30.11 18.17
CA SER A 293 -1.78 29.79 19.52
C SER A 293 -1.69 30.95 20.49
N THR A 294 -2.60 30.99 21.46
CA THR A 294 -2.62 31.97 22.57
C THR A 294 -2.01 31.45 23.86
N LEU A 295 -1.88 30.13 24.02
CA LEU A 295 -1.48 29.55 25.29
C LEU A 295 0.03 29.64 25.47
N GLN A 296 0.45 30.20 26.60
CA GLN A 296 1.85 30.57 26.84
C GLN A 296 2.71 29.43 27.37
N THR A 297 2.12 28.35 27.90
CA THR A 297 2.83 27.19 28.46
C THR A 297 1.93 25.95 28.52
N GLY A 298 2.47 24.77 28.20
CA GLY A 298 1.89 23.46 28.52
C GLY A 298 2.80 22.64 29.44
N THR A 299 2.26 21.62 30.11
CA THR A 299 3.01 20.75 31.02
C THR A 299 3.57 19.50 30.33
N PRO A 300 4.74 18.97 30.75
CA PRO A 300 5.27 17.72 30.22
C PRO A 300 4.23 16.58 30.26
N SER A 301 3.97 15.99 29.09
CA SER A 301 2.83 15.07 28.88
C SER A 301 3.20 13.74 28.19
N PHE A 302 4.43 13.59 27.70
CA PHE A 302 4.87 12.43 26.91
C PHE A 302 6.22 11.91 27.37
N THR A 303 6.44 10.60 27.28
CA THR A 303 7.63 9.91 27.81
C THR A 303 8.88 10.04 26.94
N ASP A 304 8.70 10.33 25.66
CA ASP A 304 9.72 10.42 24.60
C ASP A 304 10.04 11.86 24.19
N VAL A 305 9.48 12.85 24.90
CA VAL A 305 9.74 14.28 24.69
C VAL A 305 10.40 14.84 25.96
N PRO A 306 11.74 14.92 26.00
CA PRO A 306 12.48 15.63 27.05
C PRO A 306 12.11 17.12 27.13
N ALA A 307 12.30 17.73 28.30
CA ALA A 307 11.97 19.15 28.51
C ALA A 307 12.85 20.09 27.68
N ASP A 308 14.11 19.71 27.46
CA ASP A 308 15.12 20.37 26.62
C ASP A 308 15.01 20.04 25.12
N PHE A 309 14.05 19.20 24.72
CA PHE A 309 13.78 18.95 23.30
C PHE A 309 13.30 20.25 22.63
N TRP A 310 13.84 20.60 21.46
CA TRP A 310 13.62 21.89 20.81
C TRP A 310 12.13 22.27 20.58
N ALA A 311 11.26 21.27 20.43
CA ALA A 311 9.82 21.45 20.27
C ALA A 311 8.99 21.09 21.52
N SER A 312 9.61 20.80 22.68
CA SER A 312 8.94 20.40 23.93
C SER A 312 7.79 21.36 24.27
N PHE A 313 8.08 22.66 24.25
CA PHE A 313 7.13 23.76 24.39
C PHE A 313 5.90 23.59 23.49
N ALA A 314 6.11 23.36 22.19
CA ALA A 314 5.04 23.32 21.21
C ALA A 314 4.18 22.06 21.40
N ILE A 315 4.84 20.93 21.65
CA ILE A 315 4.20 19.64 21.86
C ILE A 315 3.36 19.64 23.15
N TYR A 316 3.91 20.09 24.27
CA TYR A 316 3.21 20.15 25.54
C TYR A 316 2.06 21.16 25.50
N THR A 317 2.24 22.31 24.85
CA THR A 317 1.18 23.32 24.72
C THR A 317 0.04 22.82 23.84
N ALA A 318 0.34 22.18 22.71
CA ALA A 318 -0.68 21.54 21.87
C ALA A 318 -1.42 20.39 22.59
N ALA A 319 -0.74 19.65 23.47
CA ALA A 319 -1.38 18.64 24.32
C ALA A 319 -2.30 19.26 25.38
N GLN A 320 -1.85 20.31 26.05
CA GLN A 320 -2.63 21.07 27.03
C GLN A 320 -3.88 21.72 26.41
N LEU A 321 -3.80 22.14 25.14
CA LEU A 321 -4.92 22.63 24.32
C LEU A 321 -5.84 21.51 23.78
N GLY A 322 -5.50 20.25 24.02
CA GLY A 322 -6.24 19.09 23.51
C GLY A 322 -6.11 18.86 22.00
N TRP A 323 -5.24 19.60 21.30
CA TRP A 323 -5.02 19.46 19.85
C TRP A 323 -4.42 18.10 19.49
N VAL A 324 -3.59 17.55 20.37
CA VAL A 324 -2.92 16.25 20.21
C VAL A 324 -2.90 15.46 21.53
N SER A 325 -3.15 14.16 21.45
CA SER A 325 -3.22 13.25 22.62
C SER A 325 -2.01 12.34 22.79
N GLY A 326 -1.06 12.36 21.85
CA GLY A 326 -0.05 11.30 21.71
C GLY A 326 -0.66 9.95 21.33
N TYR A 327 0.14 8.90 21.47
CA TYR A 327 -0.23 7.51 21.23
C TYR A 327 -0.60 6.78 22.54
N GLY A 328 -1.22 5.60 22.41
CA GLY A 328 -1.77 4.84 23.54
C GLY A 328 -0.73 4.26 24.52
N ASP A 329 0.56 4.38 24.22
CA ASP A 329 1.69 3.99 25.07
C ASP A 329 2.31 5.18 25.84
N GLY A 330 1.78 6.39 25.66
CA GLY A 330 2.27 7.62 26.30
C GLY A 330 3.36 8.37 25.53
N THR A 331 3.65 7.97 24.29
CA THR A 331 4.61 8.66 23.41
C THR A 331 3.94 9.73 22.54
N PHE A 332 4.75 10.63 21.98
CA PHE A 332 4.36 11.59 20.95
C PHE A 332 4.95 11.27 19.58
N GLU A 333 6.06 10.54 19.50
CA GLU A 333 6.88 10.26 18.32
C GLU A 333 7.33 11.56 17.59
N PRO A 334 8.10 12.45 18.24
CA PRO A 334 8.35 13.81 17.74
C PRO A 334 9.10 13.87 16.41
N ASN A 335 10.03 12.95 16.18
CA ASN A 335 10.90 12.94 15.01
C ASN A 335 10.31 12.13 13.84
N ASP A 336 9.19 11.45 14.05
CA ASP A 336 8.58 10.61 13.02
C ASP A 336 7.73 11.47 12.06
N PRO A 337 7.73 11.16 10.74
CA PRO A 337 6.91 11.89 9.78
C PRO A 337 5.41 11.73 10.03
N ILE A 338 4.67 12.84 10.00
CA ILE A 338 3.21 12.81 10.21
C ILE A 338 2.47 12.33 8.96
N THR A 339 1.47 11.45 9.13
CA THR A 339 0.62 11.00 8.03
C THR A 339 -0.50 11.99 7.71
N ARG A 340 -1.02 11.95 6.47
CA ARG A 340 -2.15 12.80 6.03
C ARG A 340 -3.38 12.66 6.91
N ALA A 341 -3.68 11.47 7.42
CA ALA A 341 -4.80 11.23 8.33
C ALA A 341 -4.60 11.91 9.70
N GLU A 342 -3.39 11.86 10.26
CA GLU A 342 -3.05 12.51 11.53
C GLU A 342 -3.01 14.03 11.39
N THR A 343 -2.37 14.56 10.34
CA THR A 343 -2.37 15.99 10.01
C THR A 343 -3.78 16.57 9.97
N VAL A 344 -4.71 15.88 9.28
CA VAL A 344 -6.12 16.29 9.21
C VAL A 344 -6.82 16.20 10.57
N LYS A 345 -6.58 15.14 11.34
CA LYS A 345 -7.17 15.00 12.68
C LYS A 345 -6.72 16.14 13.60
N LEU A 346 -5.44 16.47 13.57
CA LEU A 346 -4.82 17.49 14.42
C LEU A 346 -5.26 18.91 13.99
N LEU A 347 -5.30 19.21 12.69
CA LEU A 347 -5.82 20.47 12.15
C LEU A 347 -7.30 20.67 12.49
N ASN A 348 -8.15 19.66 12.31
CA ASN A 348 -9.57 19.78 12.65
C ASN A 348 -9.75 20.09 14.14
N THR A 349 -9.01 19.43 15.03
CA THR A 349 -9.09 19.73 16.47
C THR A 349 -8.60 21.15 16.78
N MET A 350 -7.50 21.64 16.18
CA MET A 350 -7.04 23.03 16.34
C MET A 350 -8.10 24.04 15.88
N LEU A 351 -8.78 23.76 14.76
CA LEU A 351 -9.83 24.63 14.20
C LEU A 351 -11.19 24.47 14.91
N GLY A 352 -11.33 23.58 15.90
CA GLY A 352 -12.61 23.27 16.56
C GLY A 352 -13.61 22.48 15.70
N ARG A 353 -13.20 21.95 14.55
CA ARG A 353 -14.07 21.26 13.57
C ARG A 353 -14.38 19.84 14.02
N THR A 354 -15.66 19.52 14.17
CA THR A 354 -16.12 18.24 14.73
C THR A 354 -17.06 17.55 13.76
N GLY A 355 -16.49 16.86 12.75
CA GLY A 355 -17.27 16.37 11.61
C GLY A 355 -18.55 15.60 11.96
N ASP A 356 -19.58 15.85 11.15
CA ASP A 356 -20.97 15.41 11.31
C ASP A 356 -21.09 13.91 11.71
N PRO A 357 -21.70 13.58 12.86
CA PRO A 357 -21.82 12.20 13.33
C PRO A 357 -22.61 11.30 12.35
N ASN A 358 -23.37 11.90 11.43
CA ASN A 358 -24.22 11.21 10.45
C ASN A 358 -23.53 10.99 9.09
N PHE A 359 -22.20 11.14 8.96
CA PHE A 359 -21.49 10.85 7.71
C PHE A 359 -21.81 9.48 7.09
N VAL A 360 -22.13 8.48 7.91
CA VAL A 360 -22.52 7.12 7.45
C VAL A 360 -23.77 7.14 6.56
N GLY A 361 -24.65 8.14 6.71
CA GLY A 361 -25.82 8.33 5.86
C GLY A 361 -25.59 9.16 4.59
N LYS A 362 -24.44 9.86 4.45
CA LYS A 362 -24.14 10.74 3.31
C LYS A 362 -23.27 10.00 2.28
N SER A 363 -23.89 9.54 1.20
CA SER A 363 -23.22 8.72 0.16
C SER A 363 -22.54 9.51 -0.96
N ASP A 364 -22.73 10.83 -0.98
CA ASP A 364 -22.28 11.78 -1.99
C ASP A 364 -21.37 12.88 -1.42
N VAL A 365 -20.75 12.67 -0.26
CA VAL A 365 -19.60 13.46 0.18
C VAL A 365 -18.38 13.24 -0.72
N LYS A 366 -17.34 14.08 -0.60
CA LYS A 366 -16.10 13.97 -1.39
C LYS A 366 -15.55 12.53 -1.37
N ASN A 367 -15.42 11.92 -2.54
CA ASN A 367 -15.14 10.49 -2.64
C ASN A 367 -13.71 10.18 -3.11
N PHE A 368 -12.93 9.57 -2.22
CA PHE A 368 -11.63 8.97 -2.54
C PHE A 368 -11.74 7.45 -2.63
N TYR A 369 -11.03 6.82 -3.57
CA TYR A 369 -11.22 5.40 -3.86
C TYR A 369 -10.69 4.47 -2.75
N ASP A 370 -9.63 4.87 -2.05
CA ASP A 370 -8.98 4.15 -0.94
C ASP A 370 -9.52 4.48 0.45
N LEU A 371 -10.37 5.50 0.57
CA LEU A 371 -10.93 5.93 1.85
C LEU A 371 -12.30 5.28 2.11
N PHE A 372 -12.35 4.35 3.05
CA PHE A 372 -13.56 3.62 3.46
C PHE A 372 -14.10 4.15 4.79
N SER A 373 -15.41 4.06 5.02
CA SER A 373 -16.07 4.49 6.26
C SER A 373 -15.58 3.77 7.53
N SER A 374 -14.94 2.62 7.39
CA SER A 374 -14.28 1.89 8.48
C SER A 374 -12.88 2.41 8.84
N HIS A 375 -12.36 3.42 8.14
CA HIS A 375 -11.08 4.04 8.47
C HIS A 375 -11.26 5.02 9.65
N TRP A 376 -10.39 4.95 10.66
CA TRP A 376 -10.52 5.76 11.89
C TRP A 376 -10.61 7.27 11.61
N ALA A 377 -9.88 7.76 10.61
CA ALA A 377 -9.89 9.16 10.19
C ALA A 377 -11.00 9.52 9.17
N TYR A 378 -11.91 8.61 8.81
CA TYR A 378 -12.89 8.82 7.73
C TYR A 378 -13.65 10.15 7.89
N GLY A 379 -14.29 10.35 9.05
CA GLY A 379 -15.05 11.57 9.31
C GLY A 379 -14.18 12.83 9.28
N ALA A 380 -12.97 12.79 9.85
CA ALA A 380 -12.06 13.92 9.85
C ALA A 380 -11.58 14.29 8.43
N ILE A 381 -11.36 13.30 7.56
CA ILE A 381 -10.98 13.51 6.16
C ILE A 381 -12.15 14.04 5.35
N VAL A 382 -13.36 13.51 5.53
CA VAL A 382 -14.58 14.03 4.89
C VAL A 382 -14.83 15.49 5.29
N GLU A 383 -14.65 15.80 6.58
CA GLU A 383 -14.70 17.15 7.18
C GLU A 383 -13.73 18.13 6.51
N ALA A 384 -12.47 17.72 6.36
CA ALA A 384 -11.42 18.56 5.79
C ALA A 384 -11.50 18.77 4.26
N SER A 385 -12.21 17.89 3.54
CA SER A 385 -12.19 17.79 2.07
C SER A 385 -13.54 18.03 1.38
N THR A 386 -14.62 18.24 2.12
CA THR A 386 -15.94 18.62 1.58
C THR A 386 -16.27 20.04 2.04
N ALA A 387 -16.54 20.97 1.12
CA ALA A 387 -17.00 22.32 1.49
C ALA A 387 -18.45 22.27 1.96
N HIS A 388 -18.74 22.87 3.12
CA HIS A 388 -20.06 22.80 3.76
C HIS A 388 -20.38 24.02 4.65
N VAL A 389 -21.63 24.08 5.09
CA VAL A 389 -22.16 25.11 6.00
C VAL A 389 -22.69 24.43 7.25
N VAL A 390 -22.21 24.88 8.41
CA VAL A 390 -22.59 24.38 9.73
C VAL A 390 -23.98 24.90 10.13
N GLN A 391 -24.77 24.06 10.81
CA GLN A 391 -25.98 24.51 11.49
C GLN A 391 -25.62 25.27 12.77
N GLU A 392 -26.02 26.53 12.85
CA GLU A 392 -25.76 27.42 13.99
C GLU A 392 -26.17 26.77 15.34
N GLY A 393 -25.27 26.81 16.32
CA GLY A 393 -25.49 26.24 17.65
C GLY A 393 -25.41 24.71 17.76
N SER A 394 -24.99 23.99 16.71
CA SER A 394 -24.77 22.52 16.78
C SER A 394 -23.47 22.15 17.50
N SER A 395 -23.51 21.12 18.34
CA SER A 395 -22.35 20.50 19.00
C SER A 395 -22.69 19.05 19.41
N PRO A 396 -22.11 18.01 18.77
CA PRO A 396 -21.20 18.08 17.62
C PRO A 396 -21.84 18.76 16.42
N GLU A 397 -21.00 19.20 15.50
CA GLU A 397 -21.38 19.89 14.29
C GLU A 397 -22.40 19.11 13.46
N VAL A 398 -23.37 19.81 12.86
CA VAL A 398 -24.32 19.24 11.89
C VAL A 398 -24.28 20.07 10.62
N TRP A 399 -24.13 19.43 9.46
CA TRP A 399 -24.07 20.13 8.18
C TRP A 399 -25.45 20.52 7.66
N ALA A 400 -25.72 21.82 7.60
CA ALA A 400 -26.94 22.37 7.01
C ALA A 400 -26.96 22.23 5.47
N SER A 401 -25.78 22.32 4.82
CA SER A 401 -25.61 22.01 3.39
C SER A 401 -24.14 21.68 3.08
N TYR A 402 -23.88 20.94 2.00
CA TYR A 402 -22.52 20.60 1.56
C TYR A 402 -22.45 20.46 0.03
N THR A 403 -21.23 20.51 -0.51
CA THR A 403 -20.98 20.30 -1.94
C THR A 403 -20.91 18.81 -2.25
N ALA A 404 -21.93 18.27 -2.90
CA ALA A 404 -22.01 16.86 -3.25
C ALA A 404 -21.06 16.47 -4.40
N ASP A 405 -20.31 15.39 -4.22
CA ASP A 405 -19.46 14.77 -5.24
C ASP A 405 -20.28 13.84 -6.14
N THR A 406 -20.83 14.44 -7.19
CA THR A 406 -21.59 13.76 -8.25
C THR A 406 -20.72 13.23 -9.40
N THR A 407 -19.38 13.23 -9.24
CA THR A 407 -18.43 12.86 -10.30
C THR A 407 -18.64 11.40 -10.76
N PRO A 408 -18.97 11.15 -12.04
CA PRO A 408 -19.12 9.79 -12.57
C PRO A 408 -17.80 9.03 -12.51
N VAL A 409 -17.83 7.80 -12.00
CA VAL A 409 -16.67 6.90 -11.94
C VAL A 409 -16.89 5.74 -12.90
N SER A 410 -15.95 5.53 -13.82
CA SER A 410 -15.94 4.35 -14.70
C SER A 410 -15.04 3.27 -14.12
N GLY A 411 -15.29 2.01 -14.50
CA GLY A 411 -14.44 0.89 -14.08
C GLY A 411 -13.08 0.96 -14.76
N HIS A 412 -12.01 1.13 -13.99
CA HIS A 412 -10.66 1.28 -14.53
C HIS A 412 -9.60 0.80 -13.54
N TRP A 413 -8.38 0.65 -14.03
CA TRP A 413 -7.22 0.25 -13.24
C TRP A 413 -6.33 1.45 -12.93
N ILE A 414 -5.89 1.53 -11.68
CA ILE A 414 -4.86 2.47 -11.23
C ILE A 414 -3.64 1.70 -10.73
N THR A 415 -2.50 2.38 -10.63
CA THR A 415 -1.27 1.82 -10.04
C THR A 415 -0.77 2.76 -8.97
N ASP A 416 -0.58 2.24 -7.75
CA ASP A 416 0.02 2.96 -6.63
C ASP A 416 1.16 2.12 -6.05
N GLN A 417 2.34 2.74 -5.90
CA GLN A 417 3.57 2.07 -5.43
C GLN A 417 3.90 0.75 -6.17
N GLY A 418 3.63 0.69 -7.49
CA GLY A 418 3.83 -0.51 -8.32
C GLY A 418 2.77 -1.61 -8.16
N VAL A 419 1.79 -1.43 -7.26
CA VAL A 419 0.66 -2.34 -7.06
C VAL A 419 -0.54 -1.85 -7.88
N ARG A 420 -1.17 -2.76 -8.63
CA ARG A 420 -2.30 -2.47 -9.51
C ARG A 420 -3.63 -2.73 -8.79
N TYR A 421 -4.46 -1.71 -8.66
CA TYR A 421 -5.78 -1.76 -8.03
C TYR A 421 -6.88 -1.50 -9.06
N TYR A 422 -8.06 -2.06 -8.87
CA TYR A 422 -9.23 -1.78 -9.69
C TYR A 422 -10.19 -0.84 -8.97
N VAL A 423 -10.63 0.22 -9.64
CA VAL A 423 -11.70 1.11 -9.17
C VAL A 423 -13.02 0.52 -9.63
N ASP A 424 -13.86 0.09 -8.69
CA ASP A 424 -15.19 -0.43 -8.97
C ASP A 424 -16.19 0.74 -9.17
N PRO A 425 -16.83 0.85 -10.35
CA PRO A 425 -17.76 1.94 -10.63
C PRO A 425 -19.05 1.85 -9.82
N ALA A 426 -19.43 0.66 -9.32
CA ALA A 426 -20.66 0.49 -8.54
C ALA A 426 -20.51 1.06 -7.12
N THR A 427 -19.37 0.82 -6.48
CA THR A 427 -19.06 1.35 -5.13
C THR A 427 -18.33 2.69 -5.13
N ARG A 428 -17.75 3.11 -6.27
CA ARG A 428 -16.82 4.26 -6.39
C ARG A 428 -15.57 4.10 -5.49
N LYS A 429 -15.16 2.86 -5.20
CA LYS A 429 -14.02 2.52 -4.32
C LYS A 429 -13.05 1.55 -4.99
N LEU A 430 -11.88 1.36 -4.38
CA LEU A 430 -11.00 0.24 -4.74
C LEU A 430 -11.69 -1.09 -4.42
N ALA A 431 -11.61 -2.03 -5.35
CA ALA A 431 -12.25 -3.33 -5.23
C ALA A 431 -11.70 -4.13 -4.03
N ARG A 432 -12.61 -4.76 -3.29
CA ARG A 432 -12.33 -5.63 -2.14
C ARG A 432 -13.01 -6.98 -2.35
N GLY A 433 -12.40 -8.06 -1.88
CA GLY A 433 -12.96 -9.40 -2.04
C GLY A 433 -12.96 -9.87 -3.49
N GLN A 434 -13.97 -10.64 -3.89
CA GLN A 434 -14.05 -11.24 -5.23
C GLN A 434 -15.00 -10.46 -6.14
N ILE A 435 -14.51 -10.04 -7.30
CA ILE A 435 -15.23 -9.27 -8.33
C ILE A 435 -15.01 -9.91 -9.71
N THR A 436 -15.88 -9.66 -10.69
CA THR A 436 -15.64 -10.06 -12.09
C THR A 436 -15.40 -8.83 -12.93
N ILE A 437 -14.27 -8.79 -13.65
CA ILE A 437 -13.86 -7.68 -14.52
C ILE A 437 -13.62 -8.31 -15.89
N ASP A 438 -14.33 -7.83 -16.92
CA ASP A 438 -14.25 -8.33 -18.30
C ASP A 438 -14.36 -9.86 -18.44
N GLY A 439 -15.24 -10.47 -17.63
CA GLY A 439 -15.46 -11.93 -17.58
C GLY A 439 -14.41 -12.73 -16.78
N VAL A 440 -13.32 -12.10 -16.35
CA VAL A 440 -12.31 -12.71 -15.48
C VAL A 440 -12.65 -12.45 -14.02
N LYS A 441 -12.69 -13.50 -13.20
CA LYS A 441 -12.79 -13.37 -11.74
C LYS A 441 -11.48 -12.82 -11.19
N TYR A 442 -11.56 -11.75 -10.41
CA TYR A 442 -10.47 -11.20 -9.63
C TYR A 442 -10.73 -11.35 -8.14
N ARG A 443 -9.66 -11.45 -7.35
CA ARG A 443 -9.68 -11.45 -5.89
C ARG A 443 -8.71 -10.40 -5.36
N PHE A 444 -9.23 -9.52 -4.52
CA PHE A 444 -8.52 -8.49 -3.80
C PHE A 444 -8.65 -8.74 -2.30
N ASP A 445 -7.61 -8.38 -1.56
CA ASP A 445 -7.62 -8.41 -0.10
C ASP A 445 -8.70 -7.45 0.47
N SER A 446 -9.40 -7.87 1.52
CA SER A 446 -10.59 -7.16 2.01
C SER A 446 -10.28 -5.93 2.87
N SER A 447 -9.06 -5.78 3.40
CA SER A 447 -8.66 -4.60 4.18
C SER A 447 -7.79 -3.66 3.35
N THR A 448 -6.76 -4.19 2.68
CA THR A 448 -5.76 -3.44 1.93
C THR A 448 -6.12 -3.19 0.46
N CYS A 449 -7.15 -3.85 -0.06
CA CYS A 449 -7.53 -3.84 -1.49
C CYS A 449 -6.46 -4.41 -2.44
N LYS A 450 -5.34 -4.94 -1.92
CA LYS A 450 -4.23 -5.43 -2.74
C LYS A 450 -4.64 -6.67 -3.54
N PRO A 451 -4.17 -6.82 -4.80
CA PRO A 451 -4.46 -8.00 -5.62
C PRO A 451 -3.88 -9.28 -4.99
N PHE A 452 -4.72 -10.30 -4.81
CA PHE A 452 -4.33 -11.56 -4.16
C PHE A 452 -3.55 -12.47 -5.11
N THR A 453 -2.45 -13.06 -4.60
CA THR A 453 -1.69 -14.12 -5.29
C THR A 453 -1.60 -15.34 -4.38
N GLY A 454 -2.11 -16.48 -4.83
CA GLY A 454 -2.20 -17.68 -4.00
C GLY A 454 -3.43 -18.54 -4.32
N PHE A 455 -3.69 -19.56 -3.49
CA PHE A 455 -4.87 -20.40 -3.61
C PHE A 455 -6.02 -19.90 -2.73
N ALA A 456 -7.23 -19.91 -3.28
CA ALA A 456 -8.47 -19.69 -2.54
C ALA A 456 -9.57 -20.64 -3.05
N MET A 457 -10.56 -20.93 -2.21
CA MET A 457 -11.72 -21.74 -2.62
C MET A 457 -12.73 -20.89 -3.41
N ASP A 458 -13.17 -21.40 -4.55
CA ASP A 458 -14.28 -20.88 -5.37
C ASP A 458 -15.35 -21.97 -5.41
N GLY A 459 -16.26 -21.92 -4.43
CA GLY A 459 -17.12 -23.06 -4.10
C GLY A 459 -16.31 -24.26 -3.63
N GLN A 460 -16.50 -25.41 -4.29
CA GLN A 460 -15.79 -26.67 -3.97
C GLN A 460 -14.39 -26.78 -4.58
N TRP A 461 -13.96 -25.80 -5.41
CA TRP A 461 -12.72 -25.89 -6.19
C TRP A 461 -11.64 -24.99 -5.60
N ARG A 462 -10.43 -25.54 -5.45
CA ARG A 462 -9.25 -24.79 -5.02
C ARG A 462 -8.63 -24.10 -6.24
N ARG A 463 -8.79 -22.78 -6.33
CA ARG A 463 -8.38 -21.97 -7.49
C ARG A 463 -7.15 -21.14 -7.17
N TYR A 464 -6.22 -21.06 -8.12
CA TYR A 464 -5.08 -20.17 -8.02
C TYR A 464 -5.41 -18.81 -8.64
N TYR A 465 -4.97 -17.76 -7.96
CA TYR A 465 -5.02 -16.37 -8.39
C TYR A 465 -3.59 -15.83 -8.50
N LYS A 466 -3.32 -15.00 -9.51
CA LYS A 466 -2.03 -14.35 -9.74
C LYS A 466 -2.26 -12.88 -10.02
N ASN A 467 -1.69 -11.99 -9.21
CA ASN A 467 -1.94 -10.55 -9.26
C ASN A 467 -3.44 -10.24 -9.31
N GLY A 468 -4.19 -10.92 -8.43
CA GLY A 468 -5.64 -10.82 -8.32
C GLY A 468 -6.40 -11.64 -9.36
N ALA A 469 -5.87 -11.93 -10.55
CA ALA A 469 -6.61 -12.62 -11.62
C ALA A 469 -6.69 -14.14 -11.39
N GLN A 470 -7.89 -14.74 -11.47
CA GLN A 470 -8.08 -16.18 -11.43
C GLN A 470 -7.46 -16.85 -12.66
N GLN A 471 -6.54 -17.77 -12.44
CA GLN A 471 -5.85 -18.47 -13.54
C GLN A 471 -6.70 -19.66 -14.05
N THR A 472 -6.76 -19.82 -15.36
CA THR A 472 -7.45 -20.92 -16.07
C THR A 472 -6.52 -22.11 -16.36
N ASP A 473 -5.23 -21.85 -16.53
CA ASP A 473 -4.16 -22.83 -16.62
C ASP A 473 -3.09 -22.45 -15.59
N ILE A 474 -2.72 -23.41 -14.73
CA ILE A 474 -1.69 -23.26 -13.70
C ILE A 474 -0.54 -24.24 -13.87
N SER A 475 -0.57 -25.06 -14.93
CA SER A 475 0.37 -26.15 -15.17
C SER A 475 1.82 -25.67 -15.29
N GLY A 476 2.05 -24.51 -15.92
CA GLY A 476 3.37 -23.90 -16.08
C GLY A 476 3.80 -22.96 -14.93
N LEU A 477 3.01 -22.81 -13.86
CA LEU A 477 3.29 -21.82 -12.80
C LEU A 477 4.15 -22.36 -11.65
N GLY A 478 4.41 -23.67 -11.57
CA GLY A 478 5.16 -24.30 -10.47
C GLY A 478 4.42 -24.32 -9.12
N VAL A 479 3.13 -24.00 -9.10
CA VAL A 479 2.30 -23.88 -7.87
C VAL A 479 1.55 -25.17 -7.49
N VAL A 480 1.65 -26.19 -8.33
CA VAL A 480 1.11 -27.54 -8.12
C VAL A 480 2.08 -28.58 -8.65
N SER A 481 2.13 -29.75 -8.01
CA SER A 481 2.81 -30.95 -8.48
C SER A 481 1.86 -32.15 -8.37
N GLY A 482 2.25 -33.28 -8.97
CA GLY A 482 1.50 -34.53 -8.86
C GLY A 482 1.47 -35.09 -7.42
N PRO A 483 0.64 -36.11 -7.15
CA PRO A 483 -0.09 -36.93 -8.10
C PRO A 483 -1.29 -36.20 -8.73
N TYR A 484 -1.61 -36.59 -9.97
CA TYR A 484 -2.72 -36.04 -10.74
C TYR A 484 -3.87 -37.05 -10.90
N TYR A 485 -5.04 -36.53 -11.26
CA TYR A 485 -6.23 -37.26 -11.67
C TYR A 485 -6.77 -36.64 -12.97
N ILE A 486 -7.17 -37.48 -13.93
CA ILE A 486 -7.68 -37.04 -15.23
C ILE A 486 -9.17 -37.27 -15.29
N LYS A 487 -9.97 -36.22 -15.50
CA LYS A 487 -11.41 -36.34 -15.76
C LYS A 487 -11.75 -35.96 -17.18
N VAL A 488 -12.29 -36.92 -17.94
CA VAL A 488 -12.73 -36.72 -19.33
C VAL A 488 -14.25 -36.50 -19.36
N TYR A 489 -14.67 -35.41 -19.99
CA TYR A 489 -16.06 -35.06 -20.23
C TYR A 489 -16.44 -35.55 -21.63
N LYS A 490 -16.66 -36.87 -21.78
CA LYS A 490 -16.81 -37.54 -23.10
C LYS A 490 -17.87 -36.84 -24.00
N PRO A 491 -19.09 -36.50 -23.53
CA PRO A 491 -20.09 -35.83 -24.36
C PRO A 491 -19.66 -34.43 -24.84
N ALA A 492 -18.83 -33.74 -24.07
CA ALA A 492 -18.34 -32.39 -24.40
C ALA A 492 -16.98 -32.39 -25.12
N ASN A 493 -16.32 -33.53 -25.30
CA ASN A 493 -15.04 -33.65 -25.99
C ASN A 493 -13.97 -32.69 -25.43
N TYR A 494 -13.75 -32.77 -24.12
CA TYR A 494 -12.61 -32.14 -23.43
C TYR A 494 -12.29 -32.90 -22.13
N LEU A 495 -11.14 -32.62 -21.53
CA LEU A 495 -10.77 -33.15 -20.21
C LEU A 495 -10.18 -32.07 -19.31
N ILE A 496 -10.12 -32.35 -18.01
CA ILE A 496 -9.44 -31.53 -17.01
C ILE A 496 -8.48 -32.41 -16.22
N ILE A 497 -7.26 -31.90 -16.02
CA ILE A 497 -6.29 -32.45 -15.06
C ILE A 497 -6.54 -31.82 -13.69
N PHE A 498 -6.56 -32.63 -12.64
CA PHE A 498 -6.68 -32.19 -11.24
C PHE A 498 -5.47 -32.63 -10.42
N ALA A 499 -4.98 -31.74 -9.57
CA ALA A 499 -4.03 -32.05 -8.50
C ALA A 499 -4.76 -32.24 -7.16
N LYS A 500 -4.11 -32.91 -6.22
CA LYS A 500 -4.56 -32.96 -4.83
C LYS A 500 -4.34 -31.61 -4.13
N ASP A 501 -5.22 -31.27 -3.20
CA ASP A 501 -4.92 -30.28 -2.15
C ASP A 501 -4.23 -30.93 -0.94
N GLY A 502 -3.98 -30.13 0.11
CA GLY A 502 -3.39 -30.61 1.37
C GLY A 502 -4.25 -31.60 2.16
N SER A 503 -5.54 -31.75 1.84
CA SER A 503 -6.40 -32.82 2.40
C SER A 503 -6.28 -34.14 1.64
N GLY A 504 -5.61 -34.13 0.49
CA GLY A 504 -5.51 -35.26 -0.43
C GLY A 504 -6.64 -35.33 -1.47
N SER A 505 -7.50 -34.33 -1.54
CA SER A 505 -8.69 -34.27 -2.42
C SER A 505 -8.34 -33.71 -3.79
N TYR A 506 -8.80 -34.36 -4.88
CA TYR A 506 -8.59 -33.89 -6.27
C TYR A 506 -9.52 -32.72 -6.67
N ASN A 507 -9.39 -31.59 -5.96
CA ASN A 507 -10.22 -30.39 -6.12
C ASN A 507 -9.45 -29.17 -6.71
N THR A 508 -8.18 -29.34 -7.08
CA THR A 508 -7.36 -28.28 -7.66
C THR A 508 -7.26 -28.49 -9.19
N PRO A 509 -8.13 -27.87 -10.02
CA PRO A 509 -8.02 -27.98 -11.48
C PRO A 509 -6.74 -27.30 -11.98
N VAL A 510 -5.96 -28.03 -12.78
CA VAL A 510 -4.61 -27.66 -13.24
C VAL A 510 -4.63 -27.04 -14.64
N ARG A 511 -5.24 -27.76 -15.59
CA ARG A 511 -5.40 -27.37 -17.00
C ARG A 511 -6.62 -28.09 -17.59
N ALA A 512 -7.31 -27.45 -18.53
CA ALA A 512 -8.28 -28.10 -19.40
C ALA A 512 -7.68 -28.33 -20.78
N MET A 513 -8.00 -29.46 -21.41
CA MET A 513 -7.42 -29.89 -22.70
C MET A 513 -8.55 -30.21 -23.67
N ARG A 514 -8.45 -29.74 -24.93
CA ARG A 514 -9.45 -29.99 -25.98
C ARG A 514 -9.15 -31.34 -26.63
N VAL A 515 -10.11 -32.27 -26.61
CA VAL A 515 -9.88 -33.65 -27.07
C VAL A 515 -10.95 -34.11 -28.04
N SER A 516 -10.71 -35.19 -28.78
CA SER A 516 -11.76 -35.91 -29.51
C SER A 516 -11.89 -37.34 -29.00
N CYS A 517 -13.03 -37.62 -28.39
CA CYS A 517 -13.48 -38.96 -28.08
C CYS A 517 -14.13 -39.62 -29.31
N GLY A 518 -14.50 -40.88 -29.16
CA GLY A 518 -15.29 -41.65 -30.11
C GLY A 518 -16.55 -42.19 -29.45
N ASN A 519 -17.50 -42.65 -30.27
CA ASN A 519 -18.69 -43.35 -29.75
C ASN A 519 -18.26 -44.55 -28.89
N SER A 520 -17.28 -45.31 -29.36
CA SER A 520 -16.67 -46.47 -28.69
C SER A 520 -15.71 -46.14 -27.55
N THR A 521 -15.45 -44.86 -27.22
CA THR A 521 -14.56 -44.52 -26.09
C THR A 521 -15.16 -45.06 -24.79
N PRO A 522 -14.41 -45.85 -24.00
CA PRO A 522 -14.93 -46.47 -22.79
C PRO A 522 -15.30 -45.42 -21.73
N THR A 523 -16.22 -45.75 -20.83
CA THR A 523 -16.72 -44.84 -19.77
C THR A 523 -16.67 -45.52 -18.41
N GLY A 524 -16.16 -44.83 -17.40
CA GLY A 524 -15.86 -45.39 -16.08
C GLY A 524 -14.47 -45.01 -15.59
N THR A 525 -13.98 -45.74 -14.59
CA THR A 525 -12.66 -45.51 -13.97
C THR A 525 -11.60 -46.45 -14.54
N TYR A 526 -10.47 -45.88 -14.93
CA TYR A 526 -9.29 -46.54 -15.49
C TYR A 526 -8.02 -45.99 -14.87
N TYR A 527 -6.87 -46.56 -15.25
CA TYR A 527 -5.54 -46.15 -14.80
C TYR A 527 -4.60 -46.15 -16.01
N THR A 528 -3.44 -45.50 -15.92
CA THR A 528 -2.50 -45.36 -17.04
C THR A 528 -1.30 -46.31 -16.94
N PRO A 529 -1.40 -47.59 -17.37
CA PRO A 529 -0.36 -48.58 -17.10
C PRO A 529 0.90 -48.43 -17.96
N ASN A 530 0.79 -47.88 -19.18
CA ASN A 530 1.88 -47.80 -20.15
C ASN A 530 1.86 -46.48 -20.91
N ARG A 531 3.04 -46.08 -21.43
CA ARG A 531 3.19 -44.94 -22.34
C ARG A 531 4.20 -45.24 -23.45
N PHE A 532 3.99 -44.69 -24.64
CA PHE A 532 4.79 -44.92 -25.85
C PHE A 532 5.08 -43.58 -26.55
N ARG A 533 6.34 -43.29 -26.87
CA ARG A 533 6.70 -42.04 -27.57
C ARG A 533 6.09 -41.98 -28.99
N TRP A 534 6.01 -43.12 -29.64
CA TRP A 534 5.35 -43.36 -30.92
C TRP A 534 4.60 -44.69 -30.87
N LEU A 535 3.43 -44.76 -31.50
CA LEU A 535 2.68 -46.01 -31.66
C LEU A 535 2.03 -46.06 -33.04
N LYS A 536 2.10 -47.22 -33.70
CA LYS A 536 1.36 -47.47 -34.95
C LYS A 536 -0.12 -47.68 -34.62
N MET A 537 -0.98 -46.98 -35.33
CA MET A 537 -2.42 -46.93 -35.10
C MET A 537 -3.18 -47.75 -36.15
N VAL A 538 -4.49 -47.93 -35.92
CA VAL A 538 -5.40 -48.54 -36.90
C VAL A 538 -5.49 -47.62 -38.14
N GLY A 539 -5.36 -48.20 -39.34
CA GLY A 539 -5.32 -47.45 -40.61
C GLY A 539 -3.91 -47.09 -41.08
N ASP A 540 -2.88 -47.77 -40.58
CA ASP A 540 -1.46 -47.59 -40.93
C ASP A 540 -0.83 -46.22 -40.57
N THR A 541 -1.56 -45.37 -39.85
CA THR A 541 -1.10 -44.09 -39.29
C THR A 541 -0.27 -44.25 -38.00
N TRP A 542 0.32 -43.16 -37.51
CA TRP A 542 1.20 -43.13 -36.34
C TRP A 542 0.86 -41.98 -35.39
N ALA A 543 0.75 -42.27 -34.09
CA ALA A 543 0.50 -41.24 -33.07
C ALA A 543 1.70 -41.04 -32.16
N GLN A 544 1.83 -39.81 -31.62
CA GLN A 544 2.86 -39.39 -30.68
C GLN A 544 2.31 -39.35 -29.25
N TRP A 545 3.23 -39.41 -28.27
CA TRP A 545 2.96 -39.10 -26.86
C TRP A 545 1.79 -39.92 -26.28
N CYS A 546 1.76 -41.21 -26.63
CA CYS A 546 0.65 -42.10 -26.33
C CYS A 546 0.69 -42.55 -24.87
N THR A 547 -0.40 -42.41 -24.14
CA THR A 547 -0.59 -42.89 -22.77
C THR A 547 -1.80 -43.82 -22.74
N GLN A 548 -1.60 -45.10 -22.41
CA GLN A 548 -2.66 -46.12 -22.43
C GLN A 548 -3.70 -45.85 -21.33
N ILE A 549 -4.98 -46.10 -21.63
CA ILE A 549 -6.10 -46.00 -20.69
C ILE A 549 -6.60 -47.39 -20.30
N GLN A 550 -6.95 -48.21 -21.31
CA GLN A 550 -7.35 -49.60 -21.13
C GLN A 550 -7.25 -50.34 -22.46
N GLY A 551 -6.63 -51.52 -22.49
CA GLY A 551 -6.53 -52.33 -23.70
C GLY A 551 -5.96 -51.51 -24.87
N ASN A 552 -6.70 -51.41 -25.97
CA ASN A 552 -6.26 -50.67 -27.16
C ASN A 552 -6.73 -49.19 -27.19
N TYR A 553 -7.21 -48.65 -26.06
CA TYR A 553 -7.63 -47.25 -25.94
C TYR A 553 -6.55 -46.42 -25.23
N LEU A 554 -6.16 -45.29 -25.85
CA LEU A 554 -5.09 -44.41 -25.38
C LEU A 554 -5.53 -42.94 -25.41
N PHE A 555 -4.91 -42.11 -24.57
CA PHE A 555 -4.67 -40.71 -24.89
C PHE A 555 -3.51 -40.65 -25.89
N HIS A 556 -3.61 -39.89 -26.98
CA HIS A 556 -2.51 -39.73 -27.93
C HIS A 556 -2.66 -38.45 -28.77
N SER A 557 -1.58 -38.00 -29.42
CA SER A 557 -1.67 -36.90 -30.39
C SER A 557 -2.60 -37.24 -31.55
N VAL A 558 -3.10 -36.26 -32.30
CA VAL A 558 -3.66 -36.51 -33.64
C VAL A 558 -2.69 -37.37 -34.47
N PRO A 559 -3.17 -38.35 -35.25
CA PRO A 559 -2.30 -39.22 -36.04
C PRO A 559 -1.53 -38.46 -37.14
N ASN A 560 -0.44 -39.05 -37.58
CA ASN A 560 0.34 -38.70 -38.75
C ASN A 560 0.26 -39.86 -39.74
N TRP A 561 0.32 -39.61 -41.05
CA TRP A 561 0.25 -40.67 -42.06
C TRP A 561 1.46 -41.60 -42.02
N THR A 562 2.64 -41.06 -41.72
CA THR A 562 3.89 -41.82 -41.56
C THR A 562 4.47 -41.65 -40.15
N LEU A 563 5.57 -42.36 -39.86
CA LEU A 563 6.37 -42.19 -38.64
C LEU A 563 7.20 -40.89 -38.72
N SER A 564 6.50 -39.76 -38.79
CA SER A 564 7.03 -38.41 -38.97
C SER A 564 6.11 -37.41 -38.27
N ASN A 565 6.67 -36.41 -37.61
CA ASN A 565 5.88 -35.30 -37.03
C ASN A 565 5.62 -34.16 -38.05
N LEU A 566 6.02 -34.37 -39.30
CA LEU A 566 5.81 -33.45 -40.44
C LEU A 566 4.81 -34.02 -41.47
N ASP A 567 3.96 -34.96 -41.06
CA ASP A 567 2.98 -35.65 -41.91
C ASP A 567 1.61 -35.83 -41.22
N LEU A 568 1.16 -34.77 -40.54
CA LEU A 568 -0.06 -34.71 -39.72
C LEU A 568 -1.34 -34.97 -40.53
N GLU A 569 -2.26 -35.75 -39.96
CA GLU A 569 -3.64 -35.88 -40.43
C GLU A 569 -4.45 -34.61 -40.10
N VAL A 570 -4.24 -33.54 -40.88
CA VAL A 570 -4.81 -32.20 -40.64
C VAL A 570 -6.34 -32.19 -40.52
N GLU A 571 -7.06 -33.04 -41.26
CA GLU A 571 -8.52 -33.11 -41.08
C GLU A 571 -8.86 -33.52 -39.65
N GLU A 572 -8.23 -34.57 -39.11
CA GLU A 572 -8.49 -35.02 -37.74
C GLU A 572 -8.00 -34.04 -36.68
N TYR A 573 -6.99 -33.21 -36.96
CA TYR A 573 -6.61 -32.10 -36.09
C TYR A 573 -7.71 -31.03 -36.03
N ASN A 574 -8.22 -30.61 -37.19
CA ASN A 574 -9.31 -29.63 -37.28
C ASN A 574 -10.60 -30.13 -36.62
N ARG A 575 -10.75 -31.46 -36.51
CA ARG A 575 -11.87 -32.16 -35.87
C ARG A 575 -11.70 -32.40 -34.38
N LEU A 576 -10.56 -32.02 -33.77
CA LEU A 576 -10.43 -32.01 -32.31
C LEU A 576 -11.64 -31.31 -31.68
N GLY A 577 -12.13 -31.80 -30.55
CA GLY A 577 -13.35 -31.29 -29.94
C GLY A 577 -14.66 -31.80 -30.53
N GLU A 578 -14.66 -32.59 -31.62
CA GLU A 578 -15.81 -33.36 -32.14
C GLU A 578 -15.71 -34.84 -31.76
N THR A 579 -16.83 -35.58 -31.76
CA THR A 579 -16.83 -37.05 -31.52
C THR A 579 -16.46 -37.77 -32.81
N ARG A 580 -15.18 -38.13 -32.98
CA ARG A 580 -14.59 -38.60 -34.26
C ARG A 580 -13.65 -39.80 -34.17
N SER A 581 -13.23 -40.24 -32.98
CA SER A 581 -12.28 -41.34 -32.85
C SER A 581 -12.93 -42.73 -32.94
N LEU A 582 -12.12 -43.76 -33.17
CA LEU A 582 -12.52 -45.18 -33.05
C LEU A 582 -12.54 -45.70 -31.60
N GLY A 583 -12.35 -44.82 -30.61
CA GLY A 583 -12.43 -45.13 -29.18
C GLY A 583 -11.29 -44.57 -28.34
N CYS A 584 -10.13 -44.26 -28.94
CA CYS A 584 -9.08 -43.50 -28.27
C CYS A 584 -9.49 -42.04 -27.97
N ILE A 585 -8.68 -41.31 -27.22
CA ILE A 585 -8.89 -39.89 -26.96
C ILE A 585 -7.75 -39.12 -27.64
N ARG A 586 -8.06 -38.44 -28.74
CA ARG A 586 -7.11 -37.64 -29.53
C ARG A 586 -6.93 -36.26 -28.89
N LEU A 587 -5.71 -35.76 -28.80
CA LEU A 587 -5.36 -34.40 -28.36
C LEU A 587 -4.40 -33.76 -29.38
N ASN A 588 -4.09 -32.47 -29.23
CA ASN A 588 -2.90 -31.91 -29.88
C ASN A 588 -1.61 -32.48 -29.22
N CYS A 589 -0.46 -32.22 -29.82
CA CYS A 589 0.81 -32.75 -29.34
C CYS A 589 1.25 -32.15 -27.99
N GLU A 590 0.98 -30.87 -27.71
CA GLU A 590 1.30 -30.25 -26.41
C GLU A 590 0.55 -30.94 -25.27
N ASP A 591 -0.77 -31.10 -25.35
CA ASP A 591 -1.59 -31.69 -24.29
C ASP A 591 -1.34 -33.21 -24.15
N ALA A 592 -1.17 -33.93 -25.27
CA ALA A 592 -0.79 -35.35 -25.24
C ALA A 592 0.59 -35.54 -24.57
N LYS A 593 1.56 -34.69 -24.92
CA LYS A 593 2.89 -34.69 -24.29
C LYS A 593 2.82 -34.30 -22.82
N TRP A 594 2.00 -33.32 -22.45
CA TRP A 594 1.85 -32.90 -21.07
C TRP A 594 1.39 -34.07 -20.19
N ILE A 595 0.39 -34.83 -20.63
CA ILE A 595 -0.04 -36.06 -19.95
C ILE A 595 1.11 -37.09 -19.91
N TYR A 596 1.78 -37.33 -21.04
CA TYR A 596 2.89 -38.29 -21.14
C TYR A 596 4.05 -37.98 -20.17
N ASP A 597 4.41 -36.71 -19.99
CA ASP A 597 5.51 -36.26 -19.15
C ASP A 597 5.12 -36.17 -17.66
N ASN A 598 3.97 -35.55 -17.36
CA ASN A 598 3.61 -35.11 -16.00
C ASN A 598 2.72 -36.09 -15.23
N CYS A 599 1.93 -36.93 -15.91
CA CYS A 599 1.12 -37.95 -15.25
C CYS A 599 1.95 -39.22 -15.04
N ALA A 600 2.15 -39.61 -13.78
CA ALA A 600 2.80 -40.87 -13.43
C ALA A 600 2.02 -42.07 -13.98
N LEU A 601 2.70 -43.18 -14.28
CA LEU A 601 2.02 -44.43 -14.59
C LEU A 601 1.17 -44.86 -13.38
N GLY A 602 -0.03 -45.37 -13.66
CA GLY A 602 -1.05 -45.60 -12.64
C GLY A 602 -1.84 -44.34 -12.24
N THR A 603 -1.68 -43.21 -12.94
CA THR A 603 -2.58 -42.05 -12.80
C THR A 603 -4.02 -42.49 -13.08
N GLN A 604 -4.93 -42.16 -12.15
CA GLN A 604 -6.35 -42.49 -12.26
C GLN A 604 -7.02 -41.61 -13.31
N VAL A 605 -7.84 -42.23 -14.15
CA VAL A 605 -8.63 -41.62 -15.21
C VAL A 605 -10.10 -41.92 -14.98
N TYR A 606 -10.97 -40.93 -15.01
CA TYR A 606 -12.42 -41.13 -15.05
C TYR A 606 -12.99 -40.53 -16.33
N ILE A 607 -13.63 -41.37 -17.14
CA ILE A 607 -14.31 -40.95 -18.36
C ILE A 607 -15.81 -40.90 -18.08
N SER A 608 -16.33 -39.69 -17.89
CA SER A 608 -17.74 -39.47 -17.53
C SER A 608 -18.64 -39.72 -18.75
N PRO A 609 -19.69 -40.55 -18.63
CA PRO A 609 -20.63 -40.81 -19.73
C PRO A 609 -21.62 -39.66 -19.96
N THR A 610 -21.83 -38.78 -18.99
CA THR A 610 -22.94 -37.82 -18.95
C THR A 610 -22.53 -36.38 -18.68
N GLU A 611 -21.41 -36.14 -17.99
CA GLU A 611 -21.01 -34.76 -17.65
C GLU A 611 -20.46 -34.00 -18.87
N THR A 612 -20.94 -32.78 -19.05
CA THR A 612 -20.59 -31.88 -20.17
C THR A 612 -19.74 -30.68 -19.75
N SER A 613 -19.55 -30.44 -18.44
CA SER A 613 -18.84 -29.27 -17.94
C SER A 613 -18.18 -29.51 -16.58
N GLY A 614 -17.23 -28.66 -16.23
CA GLY A 614 -16.45 -28.69 -15.00
C GLY A 614 -15.91 -27.30 -14.64
N PRO A 615 -14.96 -27.19 -13.69
CA PRO A 615 -14.45 -25.91 -13.19
C PRO A 615 -13.56 -25.14 -14.17
N LEU A 616 -13.28 -25.71 -15.34
CA LEU A 616 -12.60 -25.05 -16.44
C LEU A 616 -13.44 -25.24 -17.70
N SER A 617 -13.57 -24.17 -18.48
CA SER A 617 -14.16 -24.19 -19.81
C SER A 617 -13.33 -25.05 -20.76
N LYS A 618 -13.99 -25.69 -21.73
CA LYS A 618 -13.31 -26.35 -22.86
C LYS A 618 -12.45 -25.32 -23.60
N PRO A 619 -11.15 -25.60 -23.84
CA PRO A 619 -10.29 -24.69 -24.61
C PRO A 619 -10.81 -24.47 -26.03
N ALA A 620 -10.54 -23.29 -26.57
CA ALA A 620 -10.72 -23.02 -27.99
C ALA A 620 -9.83 -23.95 -28.84
N GLY A 621 -10.23 -24.16 -30.09
CA GLY A 621 -9.44 -24.92 -31.06
C GLY A 621 -8.67 -24.01 -32.01
N ILE A 622 -7.58 -24.53 -32.55
CA ILE A 622 -6.88 -23.97 -33.71
C ILE A 622 -7.36 -24.74 -34.94
N THR A 623 -7.61 -24.04 -36.04
CA THR A 623 -7.88 -24.66 -37.35
C THR A 623 -6.67 -24.45 -38.26
N LEU A 624 -6.17 -25.53 -38.83
CA LEU A 624 -5.04 -25.57 -39.77
C LEU A 624 -5.57 -25.62 -41.21
N PRO A 625 -4.92 -24.97 -42.18
CA PRO A 625 -5.26 -25.11 -43.59
C PRO A 625 -4.85 -26.48 -44.12
N SER A 626 -5.54 -26.98 -45.14
CA SER A 626 -5.33 -28.34 -45.69
C SER A 626 -3.95 -28.63 -46.28
N TRP A 627 -3.12 -27.60 -46.52
CA TRP A 627 -1.73 -27.76 -46.97
C TRP A 627 -0.73 -27.96 -45.84
N HIS A 628 -1.14 -27.74 -44.59
CA HIS A 628 -0.27 -27.86 -43.41
C HIS A 628 0.08 -29.33 -43.17
N THR A 629 1.22 -29.61 -42.52
CA THR A 629 1.63 -31.01 -42.28
C THR A 629 2.25 -31.27 -40.90
N TRP A 630 2.34 -30.28 -40.01
CA TRP A 630 2.83 -30.50 -38.64
C TRP A 630 1.81 -30.02 -37.61
N ASP A 631 1.92 -30.49 -36.37
CA ASP A 631 1.14 -29.94 -35.27
C ASP A 631 1.88 -28.69 -34.74
N PRO A 632 1.29 -27.48 -34.77
CA PRO A 632 1.98 -26.27 -34.30
C PRO A 632 2.25 -26.27 -32.79
N THR A 633 1.66 -27.20 -32.05
CA THR A 633 1.86 -27.40 -30.61
C THR A 633 2.89 -28.49 -30.30
N ASP A 634 3.41 -29.22 -31.31
CA ASP A 634 4.46 -30.22 -31.08
C ASP A 634 5.82 -29.54 -30.84
N PRO A 635 6.40 -29.63 -29.62
CA PRO A 635 7.71 -29.04 -29.35
C PRO A 635 8.84 -29.68 -30.16
N THR A 636 8.61 -30.85 -30.77
CA THR A 636 9.57 -31.50 -31.69
C THR A 636 9.41 -31.08 -33.16
N ALA A 637 8.34 -30.34 -33.51
CA ALA A 637 8.14 -29.74 -34.83
C ALA A 637 8.11 -28.19 -34.79
N TYR A 638 8.19 -27.57 -33.61
CA TYR A 638 8.06 -26.11 -33.43
C TYR A 638 8.98 -25.26 -34.33
N TYR A 639 10.17 -25.74 -34.66
CA TYR A 639 11.09 -25.06 -35.59
C TYR A 639 10.49 -24.84 -37.00
N MET A 640 9.47 -25.61 -37.40
CA MET A 640 8.75 -25.41 -38.66
C MET A 640 7.87 -24.15 -38.59
N CYS A 641 7.32 -23.85 -37.41
CA CYS A 641 6.64 -22.58 -37.17
C CYS A 641 7.59 -21.38 -37.25
N ASP A 642 8.83 -21.51 -36.80
CA ASP A 642 9.83 -20.42 -36.93
C ASP A 642 10.22 -20.20 -38.41
N ARG A 643 10.33 -21.27 -39.21
CA ARG A 643 10.76 -21.19 -40.62
C ARG A 643 9.66 -20.82 -41.62
N HIS A 644 8.44 -21.30 -41.39
CA HIS A 644 7.32 -21.19 -42.34
C HIS A 644 6.17 -20.34 -41.80
N GLY A 645 6.30 -19.82 -40.58
CA GLY A 645 5.24 -19.13 -39.85
C GLY A 645 4.27 -20.11 -39.20
N CYS A 646 4.26 -20.15 -37.87
CA CYS A 646 3.03 -20.45 -37.14
C CYS A 646 1.97 -19.42 -37.55
N HIS A 647 0.72 -19.85 -37.71
CA HIS A 647 -0.36 -18.93 -38.10
C HIS A 647 -0.40 -17.73 -37.15
N GLN A 648 -0.34 -16.50 -37.68
CA GLN A 648 -0.19 -15.25 -36.92
C GLN A 648 -1.34 -14.93 -35.93
N ASN A 649 -2.35 -15.81 -35.86
CA ASN A 649 -3.51 -15.71 -34.97
C ASN A 649 -3.50 -16.74 -33.82
N LEU A 650 -2.35 -17.35 -33.51
CA LEU A 650 -2.15 -18.07 -32.25
C LEU A 650 -2.03 -17.07 -31.08
N GLN A 651 -3.16 -16.46 -30.69
CA GLN A 651 -3.24 -15.72 -29.44
C GLN A 651 -3.08 -16.71 -28.27
N LYS A 652 -2.09 -16.45 -27.42
CA LYS A 652 -1.93 -17.08 -26.10
C LYS A 652 -2.86 -16.41 -25.08
#